data_AF-F0ZRD6-F1
#
_entry.id   AF-F0ZRD6-F1
#
_cell.length_a   1.000
_cell.length_b   1.000
_cell.length_c   1.000
_cell.angle_alpha   90.00
_cell.angle_beta   90.00
_cell.angle_gamma   90.00
#
_symmetry.space_group_name_H-M   'P 1'
#
loop_
_entity.id
_entity.type
_entity.pdbx_description
1 polymer ?
#
loop_
_entity_poly.entity_id
_entity_poly.type
_entity_poly.pdbx_seq_one_letter_code
_entity_poly.pdbx_strand_id
1 'polypeptide(L)'
;DPNYETLKREFKRLYENCNSVKNSLLSYTSYIKELYLSPNSIYNSLTQFYDNQHPLSKYSSSILQLIDAQIKNWEINEFNGHYQKILDYSLSIDQIHSTIQKVDRLSSEVNNEQKKSEYIHLKSSLFNETSQLFDNKAECFEKPLINIQLSFNNLIQSVHSILNNSSPLLQTHINNQNNHILNLYPNNDFLNKPVHNHLDGPSTITQQPSPSLVKQPLRPNPPISSPIQQQPPQRQQQQQRPYKPNTKLNKLQVWQTIPENIQNQFIRKATFTALDGIDLYKVNLVEVTDPNEVVQFEPISQRDIDIYLRPTDKLNFDTPEFEQFIQENGFYPKQFEDGSMEKFESTSHTSKLSQLTAPTKQEQLHHINRSQYQNQPQQLNPPKPLQQINKSPIQQQLKTSPIQKPPLQQQQQRPVSAPSKPAASETKSGFSLFKKSAESIQKLKFHKIPPLDQLVDHHEYHKFFWDNKRYKLVKTYNGSVSVNYDFTLKYKPNTKLSTLQVWQTIPETIQNQFIRKATFTVLDGNNNSIIDLPSIVDSSHQKLFCFKYNPFQHPNKLHFICRANFEVDLYKVNLVEVTDPNEVVQFEPISQRDIDIYLRPTEKLNYDTPEFEQFIQENGFYPKQFEDGSMESVLCFAYRIYLFQLKNFTYKYPHTLSGKPIETFKAKYGDCGCHSFFFTSIMRYNNIPTRLLFGRGANLNNNSDPQWHVKTDIYLDQVGWVPMDVTCKDFNGPHTHLIGNDSGDHITFGMDYLTDIQDLSKYSPFPSFQLMNMIHFGHNVELESTSHTSKLSQLTAPTKQDQFSHINQSQYQQLHIQTIGQKSQPTVLQQQQQPQQQQQQQQQQQRSTPQPASQRPVSFHQQQPVPNRTVPTQQQPVSQRPQEKDSSFSNSISSFLSNATKSLNISNNGLPSKIHVDQLINDHNLHKKLWDKRFKLVKKYNYSVSTLYTKKIIFSPDSKLNEIKFYMGIPLNINNQQVRYSSFTLHDSNDQCISQASIVKSLVHDCYLLAYKPNPGQVDRELTWKYRVDVDFYTVTAEEVTNPNEQIDFDPISEKEIDLYLRPSDKMKFDTPEFEQFIFENNLYPKQFDDGTMESVLCFAYRVSLFIYKNIQYKNPYSHNGDPISTFKAGHGDCGCHSWLFGSILRYNNIPVRLLYGRGGLLDKPGDKQIHIKNQFYVEGLGFVPYDGAFKDGNPYHKKYFAHDIGSHVTTGLDIYTDIEGRKNEFSFQNPAYFYIGNVKIESSEEKYDVFKL
;
A
#
# COMPACT_ATOMS: atom_id res chain seq x y z
N ASP A 1 -24.81 5.11 -43.77
CA ASP A 1 -25.01 6.54 -44.07
C ASP A 1 -24.01 7.32 -43.22
N PRO A 2 -23.06 8.07 -43.80
CA PRO A 2 -22.00 8.73 -43.04
C PRO A 2 -22.49 9.67 -41.94
N ASN A 3 -23.64 10.34 -42.12
CA ASN A 3 -24.16 11.29 -41.14
C ASN A 3 -24.72 10.55 -39.91
N TYR A 4 -25.41 9.43 -40.15
CA TYR A 4 -25.93 8.56 -39.08
C TYR A 4 -24.80 7.95 -38.25
N GLU A 5 -23.73 7.48 -38.88
CA GLU A 5 -22.58 6.88 -38.19
C GLU A 5 -21.79 7.91 -37.36
N THR A 6 -21.74 9.16 -37.82
CA THR A 6 -21.18 10.29 -37.04
C THR A 6 -22.07 10.59 -35.83
N LEU A 7 -23.38 10.78 -36.04
CA LEU A 7 -24.35 11.05 -34.97
C LEU A 7 -24.33 9.96 -33.89
N LYS A 8 -24.37 8.69 -34.30
CA LYS A 8 -24.29 7.52 -33.42
C LYS A 8 -23.01 7.50 -32.57
N ARG A 9 -21.87 7.92 -33.13
CA ARG A 9 -20.58 7.99 -32.42
C ARG A 9 -20.54 9.09 -31.38
N GLU A 10 -20.95 10.31 -31.73
CA GLU A 10 -20.94 11.43 -30.79
C GLU A 10 -22.02 11.27 -29.71
N PHE A 11 -23.17 10.70 -30.07
CA PHE A 11 -24.17 10.27 -29.10
C PHE A 11 -23.63 9.20 -28.13
N LYS A 12 -22.92 8.17 -28.61
CA LYS A 12 -22.33 7.15 -27.70
C LYS A 12 -21.41 7.79 -26.64
N ARG A 13 -20.56 8.73 -27.05
CA ARG A 13 -19.69 9.49 -26.12
C ARG A 13 -20.49 10.27 -25.08
N LEU A 14 -21.58 10.93 -25.50
CA LEU A 14 -22.50 11.64 -24.61
C LEU A 14 -23.16 10.68 -23.60
N TYR A 15 -23.67 9.54 -24.09
CA TYR A 15 -24.28 8.48 -23.29
C TYR A 15 -23.34 7.96 -22.19
N GLU A 16 -22.10 7.62 -22.56
CA GLU A 16 -21.11 7.03 -21.64
C GLU A 16 -20.67 8.06 -20.58
N ASN A 17 -20.42 9.31 -20.99
CA ASN A 17 -20.04 10.39 -20.08
C ASN A 17 -21.17 10.74 -19.09
N CYS A 18 -22.41 10.89 -19.56
CA CYS A 18 -23.54 11.26 -18.70
C CYS A 18 -23.88 10.14 -17.69
N ASN A 19 -23.85 8.87 -18.12
CA ASN A 19 -24.05 7.74 -17.21
C ASN A 19 -22.91 7.60 -16.18
N SER A 20 -21.66 7.88 -16.55
CA SER A 20 -20.53 7.90 -15.61
C SER A 20 -20.73 8.95 -14.51
N VAL A 21 -21.02 10.20 -14.89
CA VAL A 21 -21.26 11.31 -13.96
C VAL A 21 -22.44 11.01 -13.02
N LYS A 22 -23.58 10.53 -13.54
CA LYS A 22 -24.75 10.12 -12.73
C LYS A 22 -24.35 9.16 -11.61
N ASN A 23 -23.56 8.14 -11.93
CA ASN A 23 -23.12 7.14 -10.96
C ASN A 23 -22.12 7.72 -9.93
N SER A 24 -21.19 8.57 -10.36
CA SER A 24 -20.25 9.25 -9.46
C SER A 24 -20.94 10.15 -8.43
N LEU A 25 -22.01 10.86 -8.82
CA LEU A 25 -22.79 11.71 -7.91
C LEU A 25 -23.48 10.91 -6.80
N LEU A 26 -24.05 9.73 -7.12
CA LEU A 26 -24.64 8.82 -6.13
C LEU A 26 -23.58 8.31 -5.13
N SER A 27 -22.44 7.84 -5.62
CA SER A 27 -21.34 7.35 -4.78
C SER A 27 -20.81 8.45 -3.85
N TYR A 28 -20.60 9.67 -4.36
CA TYR A 28 -20.06 10.78 -3.56
C TYR A 28 -21.03 11.26 -2.47
N THR A 29 -22.32 11.34 -2.80
CA THR A 29 -23.40 11.66 -1.83
C THR A 29 -23.49 10.59 -0.73
N SER A 30 -23.35 9.32 -1.10
CA SER A 30 -23.35 8.19 -0.16
C SER A 30 -22.14 8.23 0.77
N TYR A 31 -20.95 8.55 0.24
CA TYR A 31 -19.71 8.65 0.99
C TYR A 31 -19.74 9.78 2.04
N ILE A 32 -20.30 10.95 1.72
CA ILE A 32 -20.44 12.05 2.70
C ILE A 32 -21.35 11.63 3.87
N LYS A 33 -22.45 10.90 3.58
CA LYS A 33 -23.31 10.33 4.62
C LYS A 33 -22.58 9.29 5.47
N GLU A 34 -21.80 8.40 4.86
CA GLU A 34 -21.01 7.40 5.59
C GLU A 34 -19.97 8.05 6.50
N LEU A 35 -19.24 9.06 6.02
CA LEU A 35 -18.18 9.75 6.76
C LEU A 35 -18.68 10.40 8.07
N TYR A 36 -19.85 11.05 8.05
CA TYR A 36 -20.36 11.82 9.19
C TYR A 36 -21.49 11.15 9.97
N LEU A 37 -22.27 10.26 9.36
CA LEU A 37 -23.49 9.68 9.96
C LEU A 37 -23.46 8.14 10.09
N SER A 38 -22.43 7.45 9.60
CA SER A 38 -22.33 5.99 9.82
C SER A 38 -22.25 5.64 11.31
N PRO A 39 -22.63 4.42 11.73
CA PRO A 39 -22.48 3.95 13.11
C PRO A 39 -21.03 4.00 13.63
N ASN A 40 -20.06 3.99 12.72
CA ASN A 40 -18.62 4.03 12.99
C ASN A 40 -18.03 5.45 12.94
N SER A 41 -18.82 6.48 12.60
CA SER A 41 -18.37 7.87 12.66
C SER A 41 -18.05 8.28 14.10
N ILE A 42 -17.09 9.19 14.27
CA ILE A 42 -16.55 9.59 15.58
C ILE A 42 -17.67 10.01 16.55
N TYR A 43 -18.68 10.75 16.07
CA TYR A 43 -19.79 11.19 16.91
C TYR A 43 -20.74 10.05 17.30
N ASN A 44 -21.03 9.09 16.41
CA ASN A 44 -21.81 7.90 16.77
C ASN A 44 -21.04 6.97 17.71
N SER A 45 -19.71 6.86 17.56
CA SER A 45 -18.89 6.16 18.55
C SER A 45 -18.95 6.86 19.92
N LEU A 46 -18.88 8.19 19.97
CA LEU A 46 -18.98 8.95 21.22
C LEU A 46 -20.36 8.85 21.89
N THR A 47 -21.47 8.71 21.14
CA THR A 47 -22.79 8.43 21.73
C THR A 47 -22.96 6.99 22.21
N GLN A 48 -22.21 6.04 21.65
CA GLN A 48 -22.20 4.64 22.09
C GLN A 48 -21.29 4.41 23.32
N PHE A 49 -20.14 5.08 23.39
CA PHE A 49 -19.17 4.93 24.49
C PHE A 49 -19.55 5.67 25.78
N TYR A 50 -20.41 6.68 25.70
CA TYR A 50 -20.81 7.51 26.83
C TYR A 50 -22.33 7.50 27.02
N ASP A 51 -22.79 7.38 28.27
CA ASP A 51 -24.22 7.36 28.59
C ASP A 51 -24.94 8.64 28.14
N ASN A 52 -26.26 8.54 27.91
CA ASN A 52 -27.08 9.63 27.39
C ASN A 52 -27.16 10.86 28.32
N GLN A 53 -26.67 10.80 29.56
CA GLN A 53 -26.55 11.95 30.45
C GLN A 53 -25.19 12.65 30.36
N HIS A 54 -24.14 11.94 29.94
CA HIS A 54 -22.78 12.45 29.82
C HIS A 54 -22.66 13.63 28.83
N PRO A 55 -21.90 14.69 29.14
CA PRO A 55 -21.77 15.86 28.26
C PRO A 55 -21.32 15.53 26.84
N LEU A 56 -20.35 14.62 26.66
CA LEU A 56 -19.86 14.24 25.33
C LEU A 56 -20.89 13.44 24.51
N SER A 57 -21.76 12.66 25.15
CA SER A 57 -22.83 11.91 24.46
C SER A 57 -23.93 12.87 23.98
N LYS A 58 -24.38 13.77 24.87
CA LYS A 58 -25.32 14.86 24.53
C LYS A 58 -24.78 15.75 23.41
N TYR A 59 -23.52 16.18 23.53
CA TYR A 59 -22.84 17.00 22.53
C TYR A 59 -22.75 16.32 21.17
N SER A 60 -22.31 15.06 21.14
CA SER A 60 -22.16 14.29 19.90
C SER A 60 -23.52 14.00 19.26
N SER A 61 -24.56 13.73 20.07
CA SER A 61 -25.95 13.61 19.62
C SER A 61 -26.44 14.90 18.95
N SER A 62 -26.17 16.06 19.55
CA SER A 62 -26.52 17.36 18.97
C SER A 62 -25.79 17.63 17.65
N ILE A 63 -24.50 17.31 17.55
CA ILE A 63 -23.75 17.42 16.28
C ILE A 63 -24.33 16.50 15.21
N LEU A 64 -24.61 15.23 15.54
CA LEU A 64 -25.21 14.28 14.61
C LEU A 64 -26.56 14.78 14.08
N GLN A 65 -27.42 15.29 14.97
CA GLN A 65 -28.71 15.88 14.59
C GLN A 65 -28.55 17.12 13.70
N LEU A 66 -27.58 18.00 13.99
CA LEU A 66 -27.32 19.19 13.17
C LEU A 66 -26.75 18.82 11.78
N ILE A 67 -25.84 17.84 11.69
CA ILE A 67 -25.26 17.40 10.42
C ILE A 67 -26.30 16.62 9.59
N ASP A 68 -27.06 15.71 10.21
CA ASP A 68 -28.17 14.99 9.54
C ASP A 68 -29.25 15.96 9.03
N ALA A 69 -29.62 16.97 9.84
CA ALA A 69 -30.54 18.01 9.42
C ALA A 69 -29.99 18.84 8.25
N GLN A 70 -28.70 19.23 8.25
CA GLN A 70 -28.12 19.97 7.12
C GLN A 70 -27.94 19.11 5.86
N ILE A 71 -27.58 17.83 5.98
CA ILE A 71 -27.52 16.92 4.84
C ILE A 71 -28.92 16.76 4.23
N LYS A 72 -29.97 16.55 5.04
CA LYS A 72 -31.36 16.46 4.57
C LYS A 72 -31.85 17.77 3.96
N ASN A 73 -31.53 18.91 4.56
CA ASN A 73 -31.85 20.24 4.05
C ASN A 73 -31.22 20.50 2.67
N TRP A 74 -29.91 20.22 2.54
CA TRP A 74 -29.18 20.29 1.28
C TRP A 74 -29.72 19.31 0.23
N GLU A 75 -30.06 18.07 0.63
CA GLU A 75 -30.65 17.09 -0.29
C GLU A 75 -31.97 17.61 -0.87
N ILE A 76 -32.88 18.09 -0.02
CA ILE A 76 -34.20 18.58 -0.44
C ILE A 76 -34.08 19.86 -1.29
N ASN A 77 -33.30 20.85 -0.85
CA ASN A 77 -33.34 22.20 -1.41
C ASN A 77 -32.27 22.50 -2.48
N GLU A 78 -31.09 21.88 -2.43
CA GLU A 78 -29.97 22.20 -3.33
C GLU A 78 -29.56 21.04 -4.25
N PHE A 79 -29.65 19.79 -3.79
CA PHE A 79 -29.26 18.62 -4.59
C PHE A 79 -30.39 18.11 -5.47
N ASN A 80 -31.53 17.71 -4.90
CA ASN A 80 -32.58 16.96 -5.61
C ASN A 80 -33.13 17.70 -6.84
N GLY A 81 -33.36 19.01 -6.74
CA GLY A 81 -33.86 19.82 -7.87
C GLY A 81 -32.89 19.93 -9.06
N HIS A 82 -31.61 19.65 -8.87
CA HIS A 82 -30.60 19.58 -9.93
C HIS A 82 -30.26 18.15 -10.33
N TYR A 83 -30.22 17.24 -9.36
CA TYR A 83 -29.97 15.82 -9.61
C TYR A 83 -31.12 15.17 -10.39
N GLN A 84 -32.38 15.56 -10.13
CA GLN A 84 -33.53 15.12 -10.93
C GLN A 84 -33.39 15.52 -12.40
N LYS A 85 -32.92 16.73 -12.71
CA LYS A 85 -32.67 17.13 -14.12
C LYS A 85 -31.63 16.25 -14.79
N ILE A 86 -30.58 15.85 -14.07
CA ILE A 86 -29.58 14.90 -14.56
C ILE A 86 -30.19 13.50 -14.76
N LEU A 87 -31.12 13.06 -13.91
CA LEU A 87 -31.88 11.82 -14.11
C LEU A 87 -32.80 11.90 -15.34
N ASP A 88 -33.59 12.96 -15.48
CA ASP A 88 -34.53 13.15 -16.60
C ASP A 88 -33.79 13.22 -17.95
N TYR A 89 -32.64 13.91 -17.97
CA TYR A 89 -31.74 13.96 -19.12
C TYR A 89 -31.09 12.59 -19.41
N SER A 90 -30.72 11.83 -18.37
CA SER A 90 -30.21 10.46 -18.52
C SER A 90 -31.28 9.50 -19.06
N LEU A 91 -32.53 9.62 -18.62
CA LEU A 91 -33.64 8.83 -19.16
C LEU A 91 -33.91 9.17 -20.63
N SER A 92 -33.82 10.45 -21.00
CA SER A 92 -33.87 10.89 -22.41
C SER A 92 -32.75 10.26 -23.25
N ILE A 93 -31.53 10.19 -22.70
CA ILE A 93 -30.39 9.48 -23.29
C ILE A 93 -30.68 7.97 -23.44
N ASP A 94 -31.16 7.30 -22.41
CA ASP A 94 -31.42 5.85 -22.44
C ASP A 94 -32.53 5.48 -23.45
N GLN A 95 -33.51 6.36 -23.65
CA GLN A 95 -34.52 6.25 -24.72
C GLN A 95 -33.90 6.39 -26.13
N ILE A 96 -33.11 7.44 -26.39
CA ILE A 96 -32.47 7.67 -27.69
C ILE A 96 -31.48 6.54 -28.03
N HIS A 97 -30.75 6.01 -27.04
CA HIS A 97 -29.91 4.82 -27.22
C HIS A 97 -30.74 3.59 -27.65
N SER A 98 -31.92 3.39 -27.05
CA SER A 98 -32.84 2.32 -27.43
C SER A 98 -33.38 2.50 -28.86
N THR A 99 -33.66 3.74 -29.28
CA THR A 99 -34.03 4.08 -30.66
C THR A 99 -32.90 3.77 -31.66
N ILE A 100 -31.64 4.12 -31.35
CA ILE A 100 -30.46 3.76 -32.16
C ILE A 100 -30.39 2.24 -32.35
N GLN A 101 -30.52 1.46 -31.27
CA GLN A 101 -30.52 0.00 -31.37
C GLN A 101 -31.68 -0.58 -32.19
N LYS A 102 -32.81 0.14 -32.31
CA LYS A 102 -33.93 -0.25 -33.20
C LYS A 102 -33.63 0.11 -34.67
N VAL A 103 -33.10 1.30 -34.93
CA VAL A 103 -32.70 1.74 -36.28
C VAL A 103 -31.58 0.87 -36.84
N ASP A 104 -30.59 0.51 -36.01
CA ASP A 104 -29.53 -0.45 -36.37
C ASP A 104 -30.09 -1.81 -36.79
N ARG A 105 -31.01 -2.38 -36.00
CA ARG A 105 -31.67 -3.67 -36.33
C ARG A 105 -32.43 -3.57 -37.65
N LEU A 106 -33.31 -2.57 -37.81
CA LEU A 106 -34.08 -2.36 -39.03
C LEU A 106 -33.20 -2.09 -40.26
N SER A 107 -31.99 -1.53 -40.09
CA SER A 107 -31.05 -1.28 -41.21
C SER A 107 -30.66 -2.57 -41.95
N SER A 108 -30.65 -3.72 -41.27
CA SER A 108 -30.40 -5.04 -41.87
C SER A 108 -31.60 -5.59 -42.65
N GLU A 109 -32.79 -5.03 -42.44
CA GLU A 109 -34.07 -5.54 -42.97
C GLU A 109 -34.69 -4.65 -44.07
N VAL A 110 -33.96 -3.62 -44.51
CA VAL A 110 -34.38 -2.59 -45.51
C VAL A 110 -34.80 -3.18 -46.88
N ASN A 111 -34.52 -4.45 -47.14
CA ASN A 111 -35.00 -5.17 -48.32
C ASN A 111 -36.54 -5.44 -48.31
N ASN A 112 -37.19 -5.31 -47.16
CA ASN A 112 -38.65 -5.33 -47.03
C ASN A 112 -39.19 -3.88 -47.06
N GLU A 113 -40.10 -3.55 -47.97
CA GLU A 113 -40.58 -2.16 -48.15
C GLU A 113 -41.29 -1.57 -46.92
N GLN A 114 -42.02 -2.39 -46.17
CA GLN A 114 -42.67 -1.95 -44.92
C GLN A 114 -41.63 -1.65 -43.82
N LYS A 115 -40.58 -2.47 -43.72
CA LYS A 115 -39.48 -2.22 -42.77
C LYS A 115 -38.58 -1.05 -43.22
N LYS A 116 -38.47 -0.82 -44.52
CA LYS A 116 -37.77 0.33 -45.12
C LYS A 116 -38.46 1.66 -44.80
N SER A 117 -39.80 1.73 -44.83
CA SER A 117 -40.50 2.96 -44.41
C SER A 117 -40.37 3.20 -42.91
N GLU A 118 -40.46 2.15 -42.08
CA GLU A 118 -40.19 2.25 -40.63
C GLU A 118 -38.76 2.70 -40.32
N TYR A 119 -37.75 2.14 -41.01
CA TYR A 119 -36.34 2.54 -40.90
C TYR A 119 -36.14 4.02 -41.22
N ILE A 120 -36.70 4.52 -42.33
CA ILE A 120 -36.59 5.93 -42.74
C ILE A 120 -37.26 6.84 -41.70
N HIS A 121 -38.46 6.48 -41.23
CA HIS A 121 -39.19 7.25 -40.23
C HIS A 121 -38.44 7.35 -38.90
N LEU A 122 -38.09 6.21 -38.29
CA LEU A 122 -37.40 6.17 -36.99
C LEU A 122 -36.04 6.86 -37.05
N LYS A 123 -35.30 6.69 -38.14
CA LYS A 123 -34.04 7.39 -38.35
C LYS A 123 -34.23 8.91 -38.43
N SER A 124 -35.26 9.39 -39.13
CA SER A 124 -35.54 10.83 -39.19
C SER A 124 -35.96 11.40 -37.83
N SER A 125 -36.76 10.64 -37.06
CA SER A 125 -37.13 11.00 -35.69
C SER A 125 -35.91 11.10 -34.79
N LEU A 126 -35.05 10.08 -34.82
CA LEU A 126 -33.79 9.99 -34.08
C LEU A 126 -32.82 11.15 -34.37
N PHE A 127 -32.72 11.63 -35.61
CA PHE A 127 -31.91 12.82 -35.90
C PHE A 127 -32.42 14.06 -35.16
N ASN A 128 -33.75 14.25 -35.12
CA ASN A 128 -34.38 15.39 -34.44
C ASN A 128 -34.27 15.25 -32.90
N GLU A 129 -34.61 14.08 -32.36
CA GLU A 129 -34.48 13.74 -30.93
C GLU A 129 -33.05 13.96 -30.43
N THR A 130 -32.06 13.50 -31.20
CA THR A 130 -30.64 13.64 -30.84
C THR A 130 -30.18 15.09 -30.92
N SER A 131 -30.63 15.89 -31.90
CA SER A 131 -30.33 17.33 -31.94
C SER A 131 -30.88 18.02 -30.70
N GLN A 132 -32.18 17.83 -30.42
CA GLN A 132 -32.84 18.42 -29.25
C GLN A 132 -32.15 18.02 -27.94
N LEU A 133 -31.66 16.79 -27.82
CA LEU A 133 -30.85 16.36 -26.68
C LEU A 133 -29.54 17.16 -26.57
N PHE A 134 -28.77 17.30 -27.65
CA PHE A 134 -27.54 18.10 -27.66
C PHE A 134 -27.81 19.59 -27.35
N ASP A 135 -28.88 20.15 -27.91
CA ASP A 135 -29.30 21.54 -27.67
C ASP A 135 -29.70 21.76 -26.19
N ASN A 136 -30.41 20.80 -25.58
CA ASN A 136 -30.82 20.84 -24.17
C ASN A 136 -29.69 20.53 -23.16
N LYS A 137 -28.54 19.99 -23.61
CA LYS A 137 -27.43 19.54 -22.75
C LYS A 137 -26.98 20.59 -21.73
N ALA A 138 -26.88 21.86 -22.16
CA ALA A 138 -26.40 22.95 -21.32
C ALA A 138 -27.32 23.20 -20.12
N GLU A 139 -28.64 23.29 -20.34
CA GLU A 139 -29.64 23.61 -19.31
C GLU A 139 -30.10 22.38 -18.49
N CYS A 140 -30.11 21.19 -19.10
CA CYS A 140 -30.61 19.97 -18.47
C CYS A 140 -29.52 19.11 -17.80
N PHE A 141 -28.24 19.29 -18.15
CA PHE A 141 -27.14 18.48 -17.61
C PHE A 141 -25.98 19.32 -17.06
N GLU A 142 -25.37 20.20 -17.87
CA GLU A 142 -24.14 20.89 -17.48
C GLU A 142 -24.36 21.92 -16.36
N LYS A 143 -25.38 22.77 -16.49
CA LYS A 143 -25.76 23.77 -15.48
C LYS A 143 -26.24 23.13 -14.16
N PRO A 144 -27.10 22.08 -14.16
CA PRO A 144 -27.37 21.29 -12.96
C PRO A 144 -26.12 20.66 -12.31
N LEU A 145 -25.18 20.12 -13.10
CA LEU A 145 -23.94 19.54 -12.59
C LEU A 145 -23.05 20.58 -11.91
N ILE A 146 -22.90 21.76 -12.50
CA ILE A 146 -22.17 22.90 -11.90
C ILE A 146 -22.84 23.32 -10.58
N ASN A 147 -24.17 23.42 -10.54
CA ASN A 147 -24.88 23.79 -9.32
C ASN A 147 -24.73 22.72 -8.21
N ILE A 148 -24.71 21.43 -8.55
CA ILE A 148 -24.42 20.34 -7.60
C ILE A 148 -22.98 20.45 -7.06
N GLN A 149 -22.01 20.77 -7.91
CA GLN A 149 -20.63 21.00 -7.48
C GLN A 149 -20.54 22.20 -6.51
N LEU A 150 -21.30 23.27 -6.76
CA LEU A 150 -21.38 24.42 -5.85
C LEU A 150 -22.08 24.05 -4.53
N SER A 151 -23.19 23.31 -4.57
CA SER A 151 -23.91 22.93 -3.35
C SER A 151 -23.14 21.94 -2.48
N PHE A 152 -22.30 21.05 -3.05
CA PHE A 152 -21.36 20.27 -2.25
C PHE A 152 -20.38 21.15 -1.45
N ASN A 153 -19.91 22.27 -2.02
CA ASN A 153 -19.08 23.22 -1.27
C ASN A 153 -19.88 23.90 -0.15
N ASN A 154 -21.13 24.29 -0.41
CA ASN A 154 -22.03 24.84 0.62
C ASN A 154 -22.25 23.86 1.77
N LEU A 155 -22.49 22.57 1.47
CA LEU A 155 -22.68 21.51 2.46
C LEU A 155 -21.42 21.33 3.32
N ILE A 156 -20.25 21.18 2.70
CA ILE A 156 -18.98 20.99 3.44
C ILE A 156 -18.67 22.22 4.32
N GLN A 157 -18.92 23.43 3.82
CA GLN A 157 -18.78 24.65 4.64
C GLN A 157 -19.79 24.69 5.80
N SER A 158 -21.03 24.25 5.58
CA SER A 158 -22.08 24.18 6.63
C SER A 158 -21.76 23.16 7.71
N VAL A 159 -21.29 21.97 7.33
CA VAL A 159 -20.80 20.95 8.28
C VAL A 159 -19.59 21.48 9.06
N HIS A 160 -18.61 22.09 8.39
CA HIS A 160 -17.46 22.71 9.05
C HIS A 160 -17.88 23.85 10.00
N SER A 161 -18.90 24.63 9.65
CA SER A 161 -19.47 25.66 10.53
C SER A 161 -20.12 25.05 11.77
N ILE A 162 -20.91 23.97 11.64
CA ILE A 162 -21.46 23.22 12.79
C ILE A 162 -20.34 22.78 13.73
N LEU A 163 -19.28 22.15 13.20
CA LEU A 163 -18.18 21.64 14.01
C LEU A 163 -17.44 22.76 14.76
N ASN A 164 -17.15 23.88 14.10
CA ASN A 164 -16.48 25.02 14.71
C ASN A 164 -17.37 25.74 15.76
N ASN A 165 -18.64 25.99 15.43
CA ASN A 165 -19.60 26.64 16.33
C ASN A 165 -19.96 25.77 17.54
N SER A 166 -19.80 24.45 17.42
CA SER A 166 -19.99 23.50 18.52
C SER A 166 -18.77 23.43 19.45
N SER A 167 -17.55 23.68 18.96
CA SER A 167 -16.30 23.59 19.73
C SER A 167 -16.31 24.32 21.09
N PRO A 168 -16.89 25.54 21.25
CA PRO A 168 -17.03 26.19 22.55
C PRO A 168 -17.83 25.40 23.60
N LEU A 169 -18.76 24.53 23.19
CA LEU A 169 -19.53 23.68 24.12
C LEU A 169 -18.63 22.64 24.80
N LEU A 170 -17.62 22.09 24.09
CA LEU A 170 -16.58 21.24 24.68
C LEU A 170 -15.68 21.99 25.66
N GLN A 171 -15.60 23.32 25.53
CA GLN A 171 -14.84 24.20 26.41
C GLN A 171 -15.66 24.68 27.63
N THR A 172 -16.97 24.37 27.70
CA THR A 172 -17.75 24.67 28.89
C THR A 172 -17.31 23.77 30.05
N HIS A 173 -16.95 24.38 31.18
CA HIS A 173 -16.58 23.63 32.38
C HIS A 173 -17.75 22.74 32.83
N ILE A 174 -17.50 21.44 32.97
CA ILE A 174 -18.45 20.49 33.54
C ILE A 174 -18.74 20.94 34.98
N ASN A 175 -19.97 21.42 35.20
CA ASN A 175 -20.35 22.09 36.43
C ASN A 175 -20.65 21.03 37.52
N ASN A 176 -19.61 20.62 38.23
CA ASN A 176 -19.56 19.49 39.17
C ASN A 176 -20.41 19.66 40.46
N GLN A 177 -21.56 20.33 40.41
CA GLN A 177 -22.43 20.51 41.59
C GLN A 177 -23.17 19.22 42.00
N ASN A 178 -23.45 18.32 41.06
CA ASN A 178 -23.96 16.97 41.37
C ASN A 178 -22.80 15.98 41.60
N ASN A 179 -21.98 16.25 42.62
CA ASN A 179 -20.70 15.57 42.84
C ASN A 179 -20.85 14.18 43.50
N HIS A 180 -21.46 13.22 42.79
CA HIS A 180 -21.62 11.83 43.25
C HIS A 180 -20.28 11.13 43.58
N ILE A 181 -19.15 11.67 43.13
CA ILE A 181 -17.79 11.20 43.43
C ILE A 181 -17.50 11.20 44.94
N LEU A 182 -18.13 12.08 45.73
CA LEU A 182 -17.95 12.11 47.19
C LEU A 182 -18.44 10.84 47.91
N ASN A 183 -19.34 10.05 47.29
CA ASN A 183 -19.83 8.78 47.85
C ASN A 183 -18.99 7.56 47.41
N LEU A 184 -17.84 7.76 46.76
CA LEU A 184 -16.93 6.67 46.34
C LEU A 184 -15.76 6.43 47.31
N TYR A 185 -15.76 7.06 48.49
CA TYR A 185 -14.87 6.65 49.58
C TYR A 185 -15.36 5.33 50.20
N PRO A 186 -14.51 4.28 50.29
CA PRO A 186 -14.90 3.01 50.90
C PRO A 186 -15.02 3.16 52.43
N ASN A 187 -16.10 2.63 53.02
CA ASN A 187 -16.25 2.51 54.47
C ASN A 187 -15.14 1.61 55.05
N ASN A 188 -14.35 2.14 55.98
CA ASN A 188 -13.22 1.45 56.61
C ASN A 188 -13.61 0.58 57.83
N ASP A 189 -14.90 0.27 58.03
CA ASP A 189 -15.45 -0.35 59.24
C ASP A 189 -15.05 -1.83 59.48
N PHE A 190 -14.25 -2.43 58.58
CA PHE A 190 -13.93 -3.87 58.61
C PHE A 190 -12.59 -4.27 59.23
N LEU A 191 -11.79 -3.33 59.75
CA LEU A 191 -10.44 -3.61 60.28
C LEU A 191 -10.18 -3.22 61.74
N ASN A 192 -11.22 -3.16 62.59
CA ASN A 192 -11.04 -3.03 64.04
C ASN A 192 -12.06 -3.83 64.88
N LYS A 193 -11.76 -5.12 65.14
CA LYS A 193 -12.17 -5.81 66.38
C LYS A 193 -10.96 -6.55 66.96
N PRO A 194 -10.69 -6.45 68.28
CA PRO A 194 -9.40 -6.84 68.84
C PRO A 194 -9.34 -8.30 69.30
N VAL A 195 -8.13 -8.87 69.29
CA VAL A 195 -7.78 -10.01 70.15
C VAL A 195 -7.37 -9.47 71.53
N HIS A 196 -7.79 -10.15 72.58
CA HIS A 196 -7.76 -9.67 73.97
C HIS A 196 -6.46 -10.03 74.73
N ASN A 197 -6.32 -9.44 75.93
CA ASN A 197 -5.39 -9.77 77.04
C ASN A 197 -4.00 -9.09 77.01
N HIS A 198 -3.44 -8.60 78.13
CA HIS A 198 -4.01 -8.27 79.46
C HIS A 198 -3.01 -7.39 80.24
N LEU A 199 -3.48 -6.32 80.91
CA LEU A 199 -2.84 -5.61 82.06
C LEU A 199 -1.47 -4.93 81.78
N ASP A 200 -1.02 -3.86 82.45
CA ASP A 200 -1.61 -3.08 83.56
C ASP A 200 -1.06 -1.62 83.58
N GLY A 201 -1.73 -0.72 84.31
CA GLY A 201 -1.14 0.55 84.80
C GLY A 201 -1.55 1.88 84.10
N PRO A 202 -1.55 3.06 84.81
CA PRO A 202 -2.46 4.15 84.44
C PRO A 202 -1.90 5.61 84.41
N SER A 203 -2.70 6.54 83.85
CA SER A 203 -2.95 7.94 84.31
C SER A 203 -2.52 9.15 83.43
N THR A 204 -3.53 9.98 83.09
CA THR A 204 -3.57 11.48 83.11
C THR A 204 -2.81 12.37 82.10
N ILE A 205 -3.34 13.62 81.98
CA ILE A 205 -2.81 14.85 81.33
C ILE A 205 -2.97 14.87 79.79
N THR A 206 -3.63 15.81 79.09
CA THR A 206 -4.07 17.23 79.23
C THR A 206 -3.24 18.23 78.40
N GLN A 207 -3.88 18.76 77.35
CA GLN A 207 -3.66 20.02 76.58
C GLN A 207 -2.26 20.69 76.48
N GLN A 208 -1.77 20.81 75.22
CA GLN A 208 -1.03 21.98 74.64
C GLN A 208 0.30 22.45 75.28
N PRO A 209 1.02 23.46 74.73
CA PRO A 209 1.13 23.98 73.34
C PRO A 209 2.60 23.93 72.81
N SER A 210 2.89 24.43 71.59
CA SER A 210 4.22 25.01 71.23
C SER A 210 4.22 25.85 69.92
N PRO A 211 5.20 26.78 69.69
CA PRO A 211 5.05 27.86 68.69
C PRO A 211 6.25 28.16 67.73
N SER A 212 5.95 28.98 66.71
CA SER A 212 6.80 30.05 66.10
C SER A 212 8.21 29.82 65.52
N LEU A 213 8.44 30.29 64.28
CA LEU A 213 9.66 30.89 63.66
C LEU A 213 9.21 31.48 62.29
N VAL A 214 9.81 32.44 61.56
CA VAL A 214 10.56 33.71 61.75
C VAL A 214 11.27 34.04 60.40
N LYS A 215 10.62 34.90 59.61
CA LYS A 215 11.13 35.95 58.66
C LYS A 215 12.37 35.81 57.73
N GLN A 216 12.17 36.38 56.51
CA GLN A 216 13.13 37.05 55.58
C GLN A 216 14.02 36.20 54.63
N PRO A 217 14.54 36.75 53.49
CA PRO A 217 14.42 38.12 52.92
C PRO A 217 13.76 38.17 51.49
N LEU A 218 13.99 39.24 50.69
CA LEU A 218 13.22 39.63 49.47
C LEU A 218 14.09 40.14 48.29
N ARG A 219 13.46 40.21 47.08
CA ARG A 219 13.83 40.92 45.82
C ARG A 219 14.75 40.19 44.80
N PRO A 220 14.78 40.59 43.49
CA PRO A 220 13.94 41.56 42.75
C PRO A 220 13.26 40.99 41.46
N ASN A 221 12.29 41.73 40.89
CA ASN A 221 11.72 41.46 39.54
C ASN A 221 12.33 42.38 38.46
N PRO A 222 12.57 41.88 37.23
CA PRO A 222 12.84 42.69 36.03
C PRO A 222 11.54 43.20 35.34
N PRO A 223 11.62 44.17 34.41
CA PRO A 223 10.44 44.93 33.94
C PRO A 223 9.72 44.38 32.71
N ILE A 224 8.48 44.83 32.52
CA ILE A 224 7.58 44.56 31.38
C ILE A 224 7.74 45.66 30.31
N SER A 225 7.57 45.32 29.03
CA SER A 225 7.47 46.26 27.90
C SER A 225 6.24 46.02 27.03
N SER A 226 5.81 47.05 26.30
CA SER A 226 4.46 47.16 25.68
C SER A 226 4.40 46.68 24.22
N PRO A 227 3.20 46.29 23.70
CA PRO A 227 3.03 45.80 22.33
C PRO A 227 2.99 46.93 21.28
N ILE A 228 3.29 46.58 20.03
CA ILE A 228 3.18 47.44 18.84
C ILE A 228 2.14 46.84 17.88
N GLN A 229 1.29 47.69 17.30
CA GLN A 229 0.27 47.29 16.32
C GLN A 229 0.91 46.84 14.99
N GLN A 230 0.30 45.85 14.34
CA GLN A 230 0.70 45.41 12.98
C GLN A 230 -0.25 45.99 11.92
N GLN A 231 0.32 46.47 10.82
CA GLN A 231 -0.38 46.70 9.55
C GLN A 231 -0.06 45.56 8.58
N PRO A 232 -0.95 45.22 7.62
CA PRO A 232 -0.74 44.12 6.68
C PRO A 232 0.41 44.42 5.69
N PRO A 233 1.35 43.49 5.46
CA PRO A 233 2.56 43.77 4.68
C PRO A 233 2.36 43.61 3.16
N GLN A 234 2.82 44.60 2.39
CA GLN A 234 3.08 44.46 0.96
C GLN A 234 4.36 43.64 0.72
N ARG A 235 4.45 42.96 -0.44
CA ARG A 235 5.66 42.20 -0.85
C ARG A 235 6.82 43.14 -1.21
N GLN A 236 7.91 43.10 -0.44
CA GLN A 236 9.24 43.50 -0.92
C GLN A 236 10.32 42.49 -0.49
N GLN A 237 11.36 42.39 -1.31
CA GLN A 237 12.48 41.45 -1.12
C GLN A 237 13.48 42.00 -0.10
N GLN A 238 14.02 41.15 0.79
CA GLN A 238 15.20 41.50 1.59
C GLN A 238 16.24 40.37 1.61
N GLN A 239 17.51 40.79 1.73
CA GLN A 239 18.69 39.93 1.65
C GLN A 239 19.07 39.40 3.03
N GLN A 240 19.39 38.11 3.12
CA GLN A 240 19.76 37.48 4.39
C GLN A 240 21.16 37.93 4.86
N ARG A 241 21.31 38.16 6.17
CA ARG A 241 22.60 38.25 6.88
C ARG A 241 22.80 37.00 7.74
N PRO A 242 24.03 36.50 7.91
CA PRO A 242 24.28 35.26 8.65
C PRO A 242 24.08 35.44 10.17
N TYR A 243 23.44 34.45 10.80
CA TYR A 243 23.26 34.37 12.24
C TYR A 243 24.46 33.72 12.92
N LYS A 244 24.75 34.09 14.18
CA LYS A 244 25.71 33.38 15.04
C LYS A 244 24.95 32.69 16.19
N PRO A 245 25.09 31.36 16.39
CA PRO A 245 24.61 30.72 17.61
C PRO A 245 25.48 31.12 18.82
N ASN A 246 24.89 31.11 20.01
CA ASN A 246 25.53 31.55 21.25
C ASN A 246 25.38 30.47 22.33
N THR A 247 26.40 29.61 22.47
CA THR A 247 26.37 28.45 23.36
C THR A 247 26.86 28.79 24.77
N LYS A 248 25.94 28.70 25.75
CA LYS A 248 26.30 28.59 27.17
C LYS A 248 26.08 27.15 27.63
N LEU A 249 27.17 26.41 27.79
CA LEU A 249 27.18 25.04 28.27
C LEU A 249 27.16 25.01 29.80
N ASN A 250 26.13 24.43 30.41
CA ASN A 250 26.13 24.15 31.85
C ASN A 250 27.01 22.92 32.13
N LYS A 251 27.87 23.01 33.14
CA LYS A 251 28.71 21.90 33.59
C LYS A 251 27.96 21.06 34.62
N LEU A 252 27.66 19.81 34.29
CA LEU A 252 27.42 18.77 35.30
C LEU A 252 28.77 18.28 35.83
N GLN A 253 28.87 18.09 37.14
CA GLN A 253 30.11 17.69 37.80
C GLN A 253 30.23 16.17 37.83
N VAL A 254 31.25 15.63 37.17
CA VAL A 254 31.67 14.23 37.30
C VAL A 254 32.39 14.07 38.65
N TRP A 255 32.02 13.05 39.41
CA TRP A 255 32.71 12.69 40.66
C TRP A 255 34.06 12.04 40.35
N GLN A 256 35.11 12.45 41.07
CA GLN A 256 36.43 11.82 40.98
C GLN A 256 36.70 10.94 42.21
N THR A 257 37.11 9.70 41.95
CA THR A 257 37.94 8.82 42.82
C THR A 257 37.54 8.61 44.28
N ILE A 258 37.28 7.34 44.66
CA ILE A 258 37.36 6.85 46.03
C ILE A 258 38.46 5.76 46.09
N PRO A 259 39.44 5.85 47.00
CA PRO A 259 40.21 4.71 47.47
C PRO A 259 39.51 4.06 48.69
N GLU A 260 39.48 2.73 48.70
CA GLU A 260 39.21 1.75 49.77
C GLU A 260 38.43 2.12 51.07
N ASN A 261 37.53 1.20 51.42
CA ASN A 261 37.00 0.83 52.75
C ASN A 261 35.70 1.46 53.32
N ILE A 262 35.10 0.63 54.20
CA ILE A 262 33.94 0.80 55.10
C ILE A 262 32.53 0.53 54.49
N GLN A 263 31.74 -0.22 55.24
CA GLN A 263 30.42 -0.77 54.90
C GLN A 263 29.24 0.08 55.42
N ASN A 264 28.06 -0.22 54.88
CA ASN A 264 26.71 -0.07 55.46
C ASN A 264 25.98 1.29 55.38
N GLN A 265 24.63 1.15 55.34
CA GLN A 265 23.57 2.14 55.49
C GLN A 265 23.29 3.12 54.33
N PHE A 266 22.40 2.70 53.42
CA PHE A 266 21.45 3.63 52.78
C PHE A 266 20.04 3.04 52.67
N ILE A 267 19.09 3.64 53.39
CA ILE A 267 17.65 3.59 53.07
C ILE A 267 17.11 5.02 53.22
N ARG A 268 16.81 5.69 52.11
CA ARG A 268 15.89 6.84 52.07
C ARG A 268 15.10 6.82 50.77
N LYS A 269 13.77 6.83 50.88
CA LYS A 269 12.86 7.14 49.77
C LYS A 269 12.84 8.65 49.56
N ALA A 270 12.74 9.10 48.31
CA ALA A 270 12.35 10.47 47.99
C ALA A 270 10.83 10.51 47.73
N THR A 271 10.11 11.35 48.46
CA THR A 271 8.73 11.74 48.16
C THR A 271 8.75 13.09 47.46
N PHE A 272 7.97 13.24 46.38
CA PHE A 272 7.72 14.54 45.74
C PHE A 272 6.22 14.85 45.78
N THR A 273 5.91 16.12 46.03
CA THR A 273 4.56 16.65 46.17
C THR A 273 4.22 17.50 44.96
N ALA A 274 3.03 17.34 44.40
CA ALA A 274 2.55 18.21 43.31
C ALA A 274 2.16 19.61 43.82
N LEU A 275 2.21 20.60 42.92
CA LEU A 275 1.67 21.94 43.13
C LEU A 275 0.98 22.40 41.83
N ASP A 276 -0.27 22.85 41.96
CA ASP A 276 -1.10 23.35 40.87
C ASP A 276 -0.97 24.87 40.67
N GLY A 277 -1.40 25.34 39.48
CA GLY A 277 -2.02 26.66 39.32
C GLY A 277 -1.45 27.55 38.22
N ILE A 278 -2.36 28.10 37.40
CA ILE A 278 -2.40 29.51 36.95
C ILE A 278 -3.75 29.75 36.22
N ASP A 279 -4.43 30.84 36.55
CA ASP A 279 -5.72 31.24 35.97
C ASP A 279 -5.60 32.02 34.64
N LEU A 280 -6.68 32.02 33.86
CA LEU A 280 -6.81 32.77 32.61
C LEU A 280 -7.49 34.15 32.81
N TYR A 281 -7.12 35.10 31.95
CA TYR A 281 -7.68 36.47 31.96
C TYR A 281 -9.07 36.54 31.31
N LYS A 282 -9.94 37.38 31.88
CA LYS A 282 -11.22 37.79 31.26
C LYS A 282 -11.03 38.92 30.25
N VAL A 283 -11.81 38.89 29.17
CA VAL A 283 -12.07 40.02 28.27
C VAL A 283 -13.60 40.08 28.02
N ASN A 284 -14.15 41.30 27.96
CA ASN A 284 -15.57 41.61 27.67
C ASN A 284 -15.65 42.46 26.38
N LEU A 285 -16.89 42.80 25.95
CA LEU A 285 -17.30 43.67 24.82
C LEU A 285 -17.55 42.91 23.49
N VAL A 286 -18.56 43.24 22.67
CA VAL A 286 -19.85 43.97 22.88
C VAL A 286 -20.80 43.63 21.72
N GLU A 287 -22.12 43.73 21.89
CA GLU A 287 -23.10 43.55 20.79
C GLU A 287 -23.27 44.84 19.96
N VAL A 288 -23.27 44.72 18.63
CA VAL A 288 -23.81 45.70 17.66
C VAL A 288 -24.51 44.92 16.53
N THR A 289 -25.52 45.53 15.90
CA THR A 289 -26.59 44.89 15.14
C THR A 289 -26.37 44.76 13.63
N ASP A 290 -26.92 43.66 13.08
CA ASP A 290 -27.52 43.48 11.73
C ASP A 290 -26.61 43.56 10.48
N PRO A 291 -26.49 42.49 9.66
CA PRO A 291 -25.65 42.47 8.45
C PRO A 291 -26.45 42.55 7.14
N ASN A 292 -26.14 43.51 6.27
CA ASN A 292 -26.47 43.45 4.83
C ASN A 292 -25.60 44.44 4.02
N GLU A 293 -24.53 43.95 3.39
CA GLU A 293 -23.78 44.70 2.37
C GLU A 293 -23.25 43.73 1.31
N VAL A 294 -23.84 43.79 0.10
CA VAL A 294 -23.40 43.04 -1.08
C VAL A 294 -23.15 44.05 -2.20
N VAL A 295 -21.94 44.04 -2.74
CA VAL A 295 -21.50 45.00 -3.76
C VAL A 295 -21.12 44.26 -5.04
N GLN A 296 -21.78 44.61 -6.14
CA GLN A 296 -21.28 44.44 -7.50
C GLN A 296 -21.37 45.78 -8.23
N PHE A 297 -20.42 46.02 -9.15
CA PHE A 297 -20.32 47.25 -9.94
C PHE A 297 -20.34 46.91 -11.43
N GLU A 298 -21.24 47.54 -12.19
CA GLU A 298 -20.89 48.41 -13.33
C GLU A 298 -22.06 49.41 -13.58
N PRO A 299 -21.85 50.55 -14.27
CA PRO A 299 -22.71 51.74 -14.07
C PRO A 299 -23.55 52.19 -15.29
N ILE A 300 -24.67 52.90 -15.05
CA ILE A 300 -24.96 54.28 -15.56
C ILE A 300 -26.37 54.80 -15.16
N SER A 301 -26.42 56.11 -14.82
CA SER A 301 -27.55 57.05 -14.58
C SER A 301 -29.03 56.62 -14.42
N GLN A 302 -29.50 56.66 -13.16
CA GLN A 302 -30.45 57.65 -12.57
C GLN A 302 -31.84 57.97 -13.21
N ARG A 303 -32.87 58.06 -12.33
CA ARG A 303 -34.28 58.56 -12.49
C ARG A 303 -35.31 57.52 -12.99
N ASP A 304 -36.58 57.49 -12.53
CA ASP A 304 -37.36 58.38 -11.63
C ASP A 304 -38.02 57.62 -10.42
N ILE A 305 -39.05 58.18 -9.76
CA ILE A 305 -39.53 57.87 -8.38
C ILE A 305 -41.04 57.49 -8.37
N ASP A 306 -41.46 56.58 -7.44
CA ASP A 306 -42.72 56.58 -6.63
C ASP A 306 -43.04 55.13 -6.13
N ILE A 307 -42.88 54.74 -4.84
CA ILE A 307 -43.74 54.94 -3.64
C ILE A 307 -45.17 54.37 -3.84
N TYR A 308 -45.62 53.27 -3.21
CA TYR A 308 -46.08 53.06 -1.80
C TYR A 308 -46.13 51.51 -1.53
N LEU A 309 -45.70 50.89 -0.41
CA LEU A 309 -46.29 50.82 0.96
C LEU A 309 -47.81 50.50 0.96
N ARG A 310 -48.44 49.59 1.74
CA ARG A 310 -48.14 48.70 2.90
C ARG A 310 -49.44 47.83 3.13
N PRO A 311 -49.70 47.17 4.27
CA PRO A 311 -49.15 45.92 4.83
C PRO A 311 -50.27 44.87 5.14
N THR A 312 -50.06 43.98 6.12
CA THR A 312 -51.08 43.22 6.93
C THR A 312 -51.94 42.16 6.21
N ASP A 313 -52.48 41.11 6.88
CA ASP A 313 -52.49 40.77 8.33
C ASP A 313 -52.44 39.23 8.58
N LYS A 314 -52.54 38.83 9.86
CA LYS A 314 -52.56 37.44 10.36
C LYS A 314 -53.89 36.72 10.12
N LEU A 315 -53.90 35.38 10.02
CA LEU A 315 -54.56 34.45 10.99
C LEU A 315 -54.47 32.96 10.58
N ASN A 316 -54.83 32.07 11.52
CA ASN A 316 -54.87 30.60 11.38
C ASN A 316 -56.13 30.12 10.61
N PHE A 317 -56.16 28.85 10.17
CA PHE A 317 -57.03 27.81 10.77
C PHE A 317 -56.70 26.38 10.24
N ASP A 318 -57.38 25.36 10.78
CA ASP A 318 -57.01 23.94 10.78
C ASP A 318 -57.43 23.13 9.52
N THR A 319 -56.60 22.12 9.17
CA THR A 319 -56.92 20.73 8.67
C THR A 319 -57.94 20.47 7.52
N PRO A 320 -58.05 19.23 6.98
CA PRO A 320 -57.02 18.22 6.62
C PRO A 320 -57.19 17.63 5.19
N GLU A 321 -56.11 17.30 4.46
CA GLU A 321 -56.23 16.57 3.18
C GLU A 321 -54.92 15.83 2.76
N PHE A 322 -54.82 14.50 2.96
CA PHE A 322 -53.79 13.66 2.30
C PHE A 322 -54.05 12.12 2.30
N GLU A 323 -55.26 11.65 1.97
CA GLU A 323 -55.55 10.21 1.80
C GLU A 323 -56.07 9.84 0.40
N GLN A 324 -55.34 10.21 -0.68
CA GLN A 324 -55.76 9.79 -2.04
C GLN A 324 -54.63 9.66 -3.10
N PHE A 325 -53.52 8.96 -2.80
CA PHE A 325 -52.52 8.62 -3.84
C PHE A 325 -51.79 7.26 -3.72
N ILE A 326 -52.25 6.32 -2.89
CA ILE A 326 -51.71 4.95 -2.85
C ILE A 326 -52.81 3.91 -3.07
N GLN A 327 -53.44 3.98 -4.24
CA GLN A 327 -54.21 2.88 -4.84
C GLN A 327 -54.03 2.92 -6.36
N GLU A 328 -53.09 2.12 -6.89
CA GLU A 328 -53.18 1.37 -8.17
C GLU A 328 -51.84 0.66 -8.47
N ASN A 329 -51.90 -0.43 -9.25
CA ASN A 329 -50.74 -1.15 -9.83
C ASN A 329 -49.76 -1.84 -8.85
N GLY A 330 -50.24 -2.81 -8.08
CA GLY A 330 -49.38 -3.84 -7.44
C GLY A 330 -49.30 -5.14 -8.25
N PHE A 331 -48.20 -5.90 -8.11
CA PHE A 331 -48.14 -7.32 -8.50
C PHE A 331 -47.15 -8.10 -7.62
N TYR A 332 -47.65 -9.08 -6.86
CA TYR A 332 -46.86 -10.02 -6.05
C TYR A 332 -46.83 -11.42 -6.70
N PRO A 333 -45.70 -12.15 -6.65
CA PRO A 333 -45.69 -13.60 -6.83
C PRO A 333 -45.91 -14.33 -5.49
N LYS A 334 -46.75 -15.36 -5.55
CA LYS A 334 -47.21 -16.23 -4.44
C LYS A 334 -46.10 -16.79 -3.54
N GLN A 335 -46.41 -16.96 -2.25
CA GLN A 335 -45.89 -18.06 -1.42
C GLN A 335 -46.98 -19.15 -1.26
N PHE A 336 -46.58 -20.36 -0.89
CA PHE A 336 -47.46 -21.52 -0.71
C PHE A 336 -47.83 -21.74 0.77
N GLU A 337 -48.96 -22.39 1.01
CA GLU A 337 -49.44 -22.80 2.33
C GLU A 337 -48.94 -24.20 2.70
N ASP A 338 -48.45 -24.36 3.94
CA ASP A 338 -48.62 -25.53 4.83
C ASP A 338 -47.79 -25.28 6.12
N GLY A 339 -48.17 -25.69 7.34
CA GLY A 339 -49.43 -26.34 7.73
C GLY A 339 -49.28 -27.23 8.98
N SER A 340 -49.43 -26.68 10.19
CA SER A 340 -49.76 -27.43 11.44
C SER A 340 -49.88 -26.52 12.67
N MET A 341 -50.53 -27.01 13.73
CA MET A 341 -50.78 -26.30 15.00
C MET A 341 -49.77 -26.71 16.09
N GLU A 342 -49.55 -25.83 17.08
CA GLU A 342 -50.00 -26.12 18.45
C GLU A 342 -50.22 -24.83 19.27
N LYS A 343 -50.90 -24.95 20.42
CA LYS A 343 -51.28 -23.83 21.30
C LYS A 343 -50.37 -23.75 22.52
N PHE A 344 -50.21 -22.56 23.11
CA PHE A 344 -50.49 -22.37 24.54
C PHE A 344 -50.78 -20.88 24.84
N GLU A 345 -51.01 -20.53 26.11
CA GLU A 345 -51.98 -19.49 26.50
C GLU A 345 -51.38 -18.16 27.00
N SER A 346 -52.29 -17.24 27.31
CA SER A 346 -52.12 -15.85 27.77
C SER A 346 -51.22 -15.67 29.01
N THR A 347 -50.65 -14.48 29.24
CA THR A 347 -51.35 -13.45 30.05
C THR A 347 -50.79 -12.03 29.85
N SER A 348 -51.57 -11.03 30.28
CA SER A 348 -51.33 -9.59 30.08
C SER A 348 -51.10 -8.84 31.39
N HIS A 349 -50.56 -7.61 31.33
CA HIS A 349 -51.03 -6.47 32.16
C HIS A 349 -50.48 -5.11 31.68
N THR A 350 -51.02 -4.00 32.23
CA THR A 350 -50.98 -2.65 31.63
C THR A 350 -50.98 -1.49 32.65
N SER A 351 -50.23 -0.41 32.34
CA SER A 351 -50.36 0.97 32.88
C SER A 351 -49.55 1.94 31.98
N LYS A 352 -49.87 3.22 31.68
CA LYS A 352 -50.51 4.38 32.37
C LYS A 352 -49.56 5.03 33.42
N LEU A 353 -49.35 6.37 33.51
CA LEU A 353 -49.94 7.56 32.83
C LEU A 353 -49.05 8.85 33.07
N SER A 354 -49.10 9.88 32.18
CA SER A 354 -49.05 11.37 32.41
C SER A 354 -48.02 12.09 33.35
N GLN A 355 -47.71 13.42 33.34
CA GLN A 355 -47.71 14.59 32.40
C GLN A 355 -47.10 15.86 33.12
N LEU A 356 -46.49 16.82 32.38
CA LEU A 356 -46.30 18.28 32.71
C LEU A 356 -45.45 18.65 33.98
N THR A 357 -44.94 19.87 34.28
CA THR A 357 -45.02 21.27 33.76
C THR A 357 -43.73 22.10 34.10
N ALA A 358 -43.62 23.40 33.74
CA ALA A 358 -42.52 24.38 34.09
C ALA A 358 -43.13 25.73 34.59
N PRO A 359 -42.48 26.95 34.68
CA PRO A 359 -41.06 27.44 34.64
C PRO A 359 -40.71 28.52 35.73
N THR A 360 -39.70 29.45 35.55
CA THR A 360 -39.73 30.96 35.79
C THR A 360 -38.52 31.70 36.51
N LYS A 361 -37.78 32.62 35.80
CA LYS A 361 -37.07 33.92 36.24
C LYS A 361 -35.90 33.90 37.29
N GLN A 362 -35.10 34.94 37.71
CA GLN A 362 -34.64 36.37 37.42
C GLN A 362 -33.40 36.69 38.38
N GLU A 363 -32.56 37.77 38.46
CA GLU A 363 -32.05 38.93 37.63
C GLU A 363 -30.97 39.81 38.42
N GLN A 364 -30.32 40.83 37.79
CA GLN A 364 -29.62 42.08 38.31
C GLN A 364 -28.12 42.07 38.81
N LEU A 365 -27.14 42.76 38.15
CA LEU A 365 -26.50 44.13 38.36
C LEU A 365 -25.29 44.16 39.36
N HIS A 366 -24.25 45.07 39.49
CA HIS A 366 -23.66 46.38 39.02
C HIS A 366 -22.10 46.35 39.34
N HIS A 367 -21.10 47.27 39.26
CA HIS A 367 -20.57 48.54 38.63
C HIS A 367 -19.03 48.69 39.07
N ILE A 368 -18.12 49.73 39.00
CA ILE A 368 -17.98 51.17 38.58
C ILE A 368 -16.46 51.63 38.44
N ASN A 369 -16.13 52.75 37.73
CA ASN A 369 -14.90 53.66 37.75
C ASN A 369 -13.41 53.16 37.50
N ARG A 370 -12.56 53.73 36.60
CA ARG A 370 -11.72 55.01 36.51
C ARG A 370 -10.29 54.93 37.17
N SER A 371 -9.17 55.59 36.74
CA SER A 371 -8.76 56.38 35.52
C SER A 371 -7.28 56.93 35.55
N GLN A 372 -6.72 57.38 34.40
CA GLN A 372 -5.55 58.32 34.14
C GLN A 372 -4.08 57.79 34.14
N TYR A 373 -3.28 57.96 33.04
CA TYR A 373 -2.18 58.95 32.68
C TYR A 373 -0.82 58.82 33.45
N GLN A 374 0.41 59.16 32.98
CA GLN A 374 0.89 60.11 31.94
C GLN A 374 2.37 59.88 31.43
N ASN A 375 2.66 60.18 30.14
CA ASN A 375 3.89 60.74 29.45
C ASN A 375 5.40 60.40 29.73
N GLN A 376 6.06 59.81 28.69
CA GLN A 376 7.17 60.34 27.81
C GLN A 376 8.66 60.60 28.27
N PRO A 377 9.68 60.69 27.33
CA PRO A 377 11.11 60.36 27.58
C PRO A 377 12.22 61.33 27.04
N GLN A 378 13.53 60.97 27.16
CA GLN A 378 14.71 61.44 26.38
C GLN A 378 15.94 60.49 26.54
N GLN A 379 16.72 60.11 25.49
CA GLN A 379 18.05 60.63 25.00
C GLN A 379 19.28 60.41 25.97
N LEU A 380 20.56 60.20 25.57
CA LEU A 380 21.32 60.14 24.27
C LEU A 380 22.75 59.48 24.40
N ASN A 381 23.13 58.58 23.48
CA ASN A 381 24.48 58.31 22.86
C ASN A 381 25.82 57.94 23.63
N PRO A 382 26.91 57.49 22.92
CA PRO A 382 28.02 56.64 23.46
C PRO A 382 29.46 57.23 23.40
N PRO A 383 30.53 56.44 23.70
CA PRO A 383 31.64 56.23 22.72
C PRO A 383 32.31 54.82 22.69
N LYS A 384 33.53 54.70 22.12
CA LYS A 384 34.25 53.46 21.66
C LYS A 384 35.58 53.12 22.45
N PRO A 385 36.69 52.58 21.87
CA PRO A 385 37.12 51.15 21.89
C PRO A 385 38.59 50.92 22.41
N LEU A 386 39.19 49.73 22.19
CA LEU A 386 40.65 49.34 22.01
C LEU A 386 40.92 47.88 22.51
N GLN A 387 41.94 47.08 22.14
CA GLN A 387 42.90 47.06 21.00
C GLN A 387 43.32 45.60 20.59
N GLN A 388 44.58 45.17 20.80
CA GLN A 388 45.25 43.91 20.38
C GLN A 388 46.51 43.65 21.24
N ILE A 389 47.07 42.41 21.27
CA ILE A 389 48.53 42.04 21.32
C ILE A 389 48.67 40.51 20.97
N ASN A 390 49.87 40.00 20.65
CA ASN A 390 50.15 38.67 20.05
C ASN A 390 51.56 38.11 20.44
N LYS A 391 51.82 36.80 20.18
CA LYS A 391 53.12 36.04 20.07
C LYS A 391 53.43 34.90 21.09
N SER A 392 54.28 33.97 20.62
CA SER A 392 54.85 32.73 21.23
C SER A 392 56.42 32.78 21.14
N PRO A 393 57.26 31.70 21.19
CA PRO A 393 57.17 30.28 21.66
C PRO A 393 58.42 29.83 22.50
N ILE A 394 58.66 28.52 22.76
CA ILE A 394 60.00 27.92 23.06
C ILE A 394 60.04 26.37 22.87
N GLN A 395 61.23 25.74 22.86
CA GLN A 395 61.53 24.32 22.54
C GLN A 395 62.26 23.54 23.67
N GLN A 396 62.33 22.19 23.61
CA GLN A 396 63.54 21.41 24.00
C GLN A 396 63.59 19.96 23.41
N GLN A 397 64.59 19.13 23.79
CA GLN A 397 65.20 18.06 22.96
C GLN A 397 65.50 16.71 23.67
N LEU A 398 65.79 15.64 22.88
CA LEU A 398 66.74 14.47 23.02
C LEU A 398 66.25 13.34 22.04
N LYS A 399 66.98 12.56 21.20
CA LYS A 399 68.29 11.82 21.17
C LYS A 399 68.18 10.34 21.66
N THR A 400 68.74 9.28 21.05
CA THR A 400 69.66 9.10 19.87
C THR A 400 69.84 7.63 19.35
N SER A 401 69.72 7.39 18.02
CA SER A 401 70.67 6.60 17.15
C SER A 401 70.54 5.04 16.96
N PRO A 402 71.43 4.29 16.21
CA PRO A 402 71.11 3.85 14.81
C PRO A 402 71.62 2.44 14.30
N ILE A 403 71.12 1.94 13.15
CA ILE A 403 71.72 0.83 12.32
C ILE A 403 71.61 1.13 10.80
N GLN A 404 72.41 0.51 9.91
CA GLN A 404 72.62 0.88 8.48
C GLN A 404 72.30 -0.21 7.41
N LYS A 405 71.98 0.26 6.17
CA LYS A 405 72.23 -0.35 4.82
C LYS A 405 71.50 -1.66 4.43
N PRO A 406 71.50 -2.08 3.13
CA PRO A 406 71.86 -1.40 1.86
C PRO A 406 70.67 -1.31 0.84
N PRO A 407 70.83 -0.69 -0.36
CA PRO A 407 69.73 -0.38 -1.28
C PRO A 407 69.59 -1.33 -2.50
N LEU A 408 68.48 -1.18 -3.26
CA LEU A 408 68.27 -1.77 -4.59
C LEU A 408 67.59 -0.77 -5.57
N GLN A 409 67.61 -1.11 -6.86
CA GLN A 409 67.67 -0.15 -7.98
C GLN A 409 66.36 0.58 -8.33
N GLN A 410 66.53 1.76 -8.95
CA GLN A 410 65.47 2.53 -9.61
C GLN A 410 65.15 1.96 -11.00
N GLN A 411 63.89 2.01 -11.42
CA GLN A 411 63.52 2.04 -12.85
C GLN A 411 62.84 3.37 -13.19
N GLN A 412 63.07 3.83 -14.42
CA GLN A 412 62.71 5.18 -14.87
C GLN A 412 61.29 5.19 -15.45
N GLN A 413 60.45 6.13 -14.98
CA GLN A 413 59.25 6.54 -15.72
C GLN A 413 59.52 7.89 -16.40
N ARG A 414 59.14 8.01 -17.69
CA ARG A 414 59.21 9.26 -18.44
C ARG A 414 57.94 10.10 -18.24
N PRO A 415 58.02 11.44 -18.32
CA PRO A 415 56.91 12.32 -17.94
C PRO A 415 55.84 12.44 -19.02
N VAL A 416 54.62 12.78 -18.59
CA VAL A 416 53.57 13.36 -19.44
C VAL A 416 53.30 14.79 -18.97
N SER A 417 53.03 15.69 -19.91
CA SER A 417 53.02 17.15 -19.72
C SER A 417 51.79 17.68 -18.99
N ALA A 418 51.99 18.69 -18.15
CA ALA A 418 50.91 19.50 -17.56
C ALA A 418 50.38 20.57 -18.54
N PRO A 419 49.13 21.02 -18.36
CA PRO A 419 48.67 22.32 -18.82
C PRO A 419 48.43 23.32 -17.68
N SER A 420 48.72 24.57 -18.01
CA SER A 420 48.61 25.84 -17.26
C SER A 420 47.32 26.12 -16.47
N LYS A 421 47.46 26.84 -15.35
CA LYS A 421 46.42 27.72 -14.78
C LYS A 421 46.04 28.84 -15.77
N PRO A 422 44.83 29.41 -15.66
CA PRO A 422 44.73 30.87 -15.47
C PRO A 422 44.03 31.25 -14.14
N ALA A 423 43.85 32.55 -13.91
CA ALA A 423 43.42 33.14 -12.63
C ALA A 423 41.97 33.65 -12.63
N ALA A 424 41.52 34.17 -11.49
CA ALA A 424 40.14 34.57 -11.22
C ALA A 424 39.70 35.89 -11.88
N SER A 425 38.40 36.05 -12.14
CA SER A 425 37.59 37.08 -11.43
C SER A 425 36.08 37.03 -11.75
N GLU A 426 35.29 37.29 -10.71
CA GLU A 426 34.04 38.07 -10.63
C GLU A 426 32.71 37.80 -11.40
N THR A 427 31.63 38.10 -10.65
CA THR A 427 30.26 38.50 -11.03
C THR A 427 29.18 37.45 -11.38
N LYS A 428 27.92 37.90 -11.26
CA LYS A 428 26.68 37.12 -11.15
C LYS A 428 25.85 37.22 -12.44
N SER A 429 25.24 36.12 -12.86
CA SER A 429 23.96 36.13 -13.61
C SER A 429 23.22 34.79 -13.43
N GLY A 430 21.96 34.71 -13.85
CA GLY A 430 21.05 33.60 -13.52
C GLY A 430 21.16 32.36 -14.43
N PHE A 431 20.58 31.25 -13.97
CA PHE A 431 20.46 30.01 -14.73
C PHE A 431 19.60 30.19 -15.99
N SER A 432 20.18 29.96 -17.17
CA SER A 432 19.47 29.73 -18.43
C SER A 432 20.39 28.98 -19.40
N LEU A 433 20.19 27.67 -19.57
CA LEU A 433 21.10 26.84 -20.38
C LEU A 433 20.46 25.70 -21.19
N PHE A 434 19.23 25.91 -21.70
CA PHE A 434 18.70 25.10 -22.81
C PHE A 434 19.12 25.65 -24.18
N LYS A 435 20.44 25.64 -24.45
CA LYS A 435 21.03 25.86 -25.79
C LYS A 435 22.28 25.00 -26.02
N LYS A 436 22.10 23.68 -26.20
CA LYS A 436 22.97 22.92 -27.12
C LYS A 436 22.52 23.28 -28.55
N SER A 437 23.44 23.55 -29.47
CA SER A 437 23.07 23.96 -30.85
C SER A 437 22.57 22.77 -31.68
N ALA A 438 21.59 23.03 -32.56
CA ALA A 438 21.01 22.02 -33.45
C ALA A 438 22.02 21.44 -34.46
N GLU A 439 23.13 22.14 -34.71
CA GLU A 439 24.22 21.74 -35.60
C GLU A 439 24.89 20.42 -35.19
N SER A 440 24.89 20.09 -33.90
CA SER A 440 25.41 18.82 -33.39
C SER A 440 24.58 17.62 -33.86
N ILE A 441 23.26 17.80 -33.98
CA ILE A 441 22.32 16.72 -34.34
C ILE A 441 22.32 16.48 -35.86
N GLN A 442 22.50 17.52 -36.68
CA GLN A 442 22.52 17.40 -38.14
C GLN A 442 23.69 16.57 -38.71
N LYS A 443 24.71 16.25 -37.92
CA LYS A 443 25.87 15.46 -38.37
C LYS A 443 25.66 13.94 -38.35
N LEU A 444 24.71 13.42 -37.58
CA LEU A 444 24.40 11.98 -37.52
C LEU A 444 23.51 11.52 -38.67
N LYS A 445 24.06 11.56 -39.89
CA LYS A 445 23.43 11.03 -41.10
C LYS A 445 23.49 9.48 -41.14
N PHE A 446 22.70 8.83 -40.29
CA PHE A 446 22.45 7.38 -40.32
C PHE A 446 21.66 6.98 -41.59
N HIS A 447 22.32 7.00 -42.75
CA HIS A 447 21.71 6.67 -44.05
C HIS A 447 21.51 5.16 -44.28
N LYS A 448 21.95 4.30 -43.33
CA LYS A 448 21.63 2.87 -43.26
C LYS A 448 21.47 2.46 -41.80
N ILE A 449 20.47 1.62 -41.53
CA ILE A 449 20.29 0.94 -40.25
C ILE A 449 21.44 -0.09 -40.12
N PRO A 450 22.15 -0.19 -38.98
CA PRO A 450 23.09 -1.28 -38.75
C PRO A 450 22.41 -2.65 -38.86
N PRO A 451 23.07 -3.70 -39.41
CA PRO A 451 22.56 -5.07 -39.34
C PRO A 451 22.26 -5.47 -37.89
N LEU A 452 21.24 -6.31 -37.66
CA LEU A 452 20.77 -6.69 -36.32
C LEU A 452 21.91 -7.14 -35.37
N ASP A 453 22.91 -7.85 -35.91
CA ASP A 453 24.09 -8.30 -35.17
C ASP A 453 24.92 -7.15 -34.57
N GLN A 454 25.00 -6.02 -35.26
CA GLN A 454 25.68 -4.80 -34.81
C GLN A 454 24.73 -3.90 -34.00
N LEU A 455 23.45 -3.88 -34.38
CA LEU A 455 22.43 -3.00 -33.81
C LEU A 455 22.28 -3.19 -32.29
N VAL A 456 22.25 -4.44 -31.80
CA VAL A 456 22.15 -4.79 -30.36
C VAL A 456 23.17 -4.05 -29.47
N ASP A 457 24.37 -3.83 -30.00
CA ASP A 457 25.50 -3.27 -29.27
C ASP A 457 25.76 -1.79 -29.60
N HIS A 458 25.00 -1.20 -30.54
CA HIS A 458 25.20 0.15 -31.04
C HIS A 458 24.47 1.20 -30.16
N HIS A 459 24.95 1.40 -28.93
CA HIS A 459 24.34 2.27 -27.90
C HIS A 459 23.91 3.66 -28.40
N GLU A 460 24.74 4.36 -29.18
CA GLU A 460 24.39 5.68 -29.75
C GLU A 460 23.18 5.66 -30.70
N TYR A 461 22.88 4.51 -31.32
CA TYR A 461 21.69 4.36 -32.16
C TYR A 461 20.44 4.19 -31.28
N HIS A 462 20.52 3.43 -30.19
CA HIS A 462 19.43 3.35 -29.21
C HIS A 462 19.14 4.74 -28.62
N LYS A 463 20.20 5.46 -28.24
CA LYS A 463 20.16 6.83 -27.72
C LYS A 463 19.48 7.79 -28.68
N PHE A 464 19.85 7.77 -29.97
CA PHE A 464 19.24 8.60 -31.01
C PHE A 464 17.73 8.35 -31.19
N PHE A 465 17.27 7.10 -31.05
CA PHE A 465 15.85 6.80 -31.17
C PHE A 465 15.02 7.16 -29.93
N TRP A 466 15.55 6.92 -28.73
CA TRP A 466 14.75 6.83 -27.49
C TRP A 466 15.21 7.69 -26.30
N ASP A 467 16.39 8.32 -26.33
CA ASP A 467 16.90 9.17 -25.25
C ASP A 467 16.78 10.67 -25.58
N ASN A 468 16.79 11.53 -24.55
CA ASN A 468 16.63 12.98 -24.65
C ASN A 468 15.30 13.46 -25.31
N LYS A 469 14.31 12.56 -25.38
CA LYS A 469 12.99 12.79 -25.98
C LYS A 469 11.88 12.61 -24.96
N ARG A 470 10.80 13.37 -25.12
CA ARG A 470 9.54 13.20 -24.38
C ARG A 470 8.56 12.42 -25.25
N TYR A 471 7.69 11.63 -24.63
CA TYR A 471 6.69 10.81 -25.33
C TYR A 471 5.31 10.92 -24.68
N LYS A 472 4.27 10.57 -25.45
CA LYS A 472 2.90 10.40 -24.98
C LYS A 472 2.25 9.19 -25.66
N LEU A 473 1.27 8.59 -25.00
CA LEU A 473 0.45 7.51 -25.57
C LEU A 473 -0.79 8.09 -26.25
N VAL A 474 -0.90 7.88 -27.57
CA VAL A 474 -2.07 8.29 -28.37
C VAL A 474 -2.99 7.08 -28.57
N LYS A 475 -4.15 7.11 -27.91
CA LYS A 475 -5.21 6.11 -28.03
C LYS A 475 -6.15 6.47 -29.19
N THR A 476 -6.31 5.56 -30.15
CA THR A 476 -7.20 5.69 -31.31
C THR A 476 -8.17 4.51 -31.33
N TYR A 477 -9.47 4.77 -31.22
CA TYR A 477 -10.49 3.71 -31.23
C TYR A 477 -10.40 2.84 -32.49
N ASN A 478 -10.38 1.52 -32.31
CA ASN A 478 -10.24 0.52 -33.37
C ASN A 478 -11.56 -0.19 -33.69
N GLY A 479 -12.37 -0.55 -32.67
CA GLY A 479 -13.69 -1.17 -32.87
C GLY A 479 -14.28 -1.82 -31.61
N SER A 480 -15.58 -2.13 -31.65
CA SER A 480 -16.27 -2.92 -30.63
C SER A 480 -16.27 -4.41 -30.99
N VAL A 481 -16.08 -5.27 -30.00
CA VAL A 481 -16.26 -6.73 -30.14
C VAL A 481 -17.06 -7.32 -28.98
N SER A 482 -17.90 -8.31 -29.29
CA SER A 482 -18.55 -9.17 -28.30
C SER A 482 -17.89 -10.54 -28.32
N VAL A 483 -17.22 -10.88 -27.23
CA VAL A 483 -16.55 -12.18 -27.06
C VAL A 483 -17.49 -13.10 -26.29
N ASN A 484 -17.79 -14.27 -26.83
CA ASN A 484 -18.41 -15.36 -26.09
C ASN A 484 -17.39 -16.50 -26.04
N TYR A 485 -16.90 -16.83 -24.85
CA TYR A 485 -15.89 -17.85 -24.63
C TYR A 485 -16.48 -18.98 -23.79
N ASP A 486 -16.69 -20.14 -24.44
CA ASP A 486 -17.15 -21.35 -23.79
C ASP A 486 -15.97 -22.29 -23.55
N PHE A 487 -15.82 -22.77 -22.31
CA PHE A 487 -15.02 -23.96 -22.01
C PHE A 487 -15.89 -25.05 -21.40
N THR A 488 -15.69 -26.28 -21.88
CA THR A 488 -16.42 -27.46 -21.41
C THR A 488 -15.54 -28.31 -20.50
N LEU A 489 -16.04 -28.63 -19.32
CA LEU A 489 -15.41 -29.54 -18.36
C LEU A 489 -16.09 -30.91 -18.44
N LYS A 490 -15.36 -31.97 -18.84
CA LYS A 490 -15.90 -33.33 -18.93
C LYS A 490 -15.20 -34.26 -17.95
N TYR A 491 -15.99 -34.95 -17.12
CA TYR A 491 -15.51 -35.91 -16.14
C TYR A 491 -15.67 -37.33 -16.68
N LYS A 492 -14.74 -38.22 -16.34
CA LYS A 492 -14.93 -39.64 -16.61
C LYS A 492 -16.20 -40.14 -15.89
N PRO A 493 -17.00 -41.03 -16.51
CA PRO A 493 -18.17 -41.62 -15.85
C PRO A 493 -17.84 -42.20 -14.47
N ASN A 494 -18.75 -42.02 -13.50
CA ASN A 494 -18.63 -42.40 -12.09
C ASN A 494 -17.68 -41.53 -11.23
N THR A 495 -17.12 -40.44 -11.75
CA THR A 495 -16.36 -39.46 -10.95
C THR A 495 -17.24 -38.82 -9.87
N LYS A 496 -16.91 -39.03 -8.59
CA LYS A 496 -17.57 -38.36 -7.45
C LYS A 496 -16.92 -37.01 -7.15
N LEU A 497 -17.43 -35.96 -7.79
CA LEU A 497 -17.14 -34.58 -7.37
C LEU A 497 -17.62 -34.36 -5.93
N SER A 498 -16.79 -33.72 -5.10
CA SER A 498 -17.10 -33.34 -3.72
C SER A 498 -17.35 -31.84 -3.57
N THR A 499 -16.54 -31.03 -4.26
CA THR A 499 -16.76 -29.60 -4.54
C THR A 499 -16.15 -29.30 -5.91
N LEU A 500 -16.77 -28.42 -6.69
CA LEU A 500 -16.19 -27.81 -7.89
C LEU A 500 -16.07 -26.30 -7.62
N GLN A 501 -14.86 -25.75 -7.71
CA GLN A 501 -14.67 -24.29 -7.75
C GLN A 501 -14.07 -23.87 -9.08
N VAL A 502 -14.52 -22.75 -9.64
CA VAL A 502 -14.10 -22.22 -10.93
C VAL A 502 -13.77 -20.74 -10.78
N TRP A 503 -12.59 -20.35 -11.26
CA TRP A 503 -12.07 -18.99 -11.20
C TRP A 503 -11.75 -18.50 -12.62
N GLN A 504 -12.31 -17.36 -13.03
CA GLN A 504 -12.03 -16.69 -14.29
C GLN A 504 -11.74 -15.21 -14.01
N THR A 505 -10.66 -14.67 -14.58
CA THR A 505 -10.34 -13.24 -14.47
C THR A 505 -11.46 -12.38 -15.07
N ILE A 506 -11.81 -11.28 -14.41
CA ILE A 506 -12.66 -10.22 -14.96
C ILE A 506 -11.73 -9.31 -15.77
N PRO A 507 -11.87 -9.21 -17.11
CA PRO A 507 -11.02 -8.34 -17.92
C PRO A 507 -11.10 -6.89 -17.43
N GLU A 508 -9.98 -6.18 -17.45
CA GLU A 508 -9.92 -4.79 -17.00
C GLU A 508 -9.82 -3.79 -18.15
N THR A 509 -10.28 -2.57 -17.90
CA THR A 509 -10.06 -1.43 -18.78
C THR A 509 -8.60 -0.98 -18.65
N ILE A 510 -7.85 -1.01 -19.75
CA ILE A 510 -6.44 -0.61 -19.84
C ILE A 510 -6.20 0.22 -21.11
N GLN A 511 -4.96 0.59 -21.43
CA GLN A 511 -4.68 1.56 -22.49
C GLN A 511 -5.17 1.16 -23.90
N ASN A 512 -5.28 -0.14 -24.19
CA ASN A 512 -5.72 -0.70 -25.47
C ASN A 512 -7.16 -1.25 -25.48
N GLN A 513 -7.87 -1.27 -24.34
CA GLN A 513 -9.24 -1.80 -24.26
C GLN A 513 -10.08 -1.16 -23.15
N PHE A 514 -11.39 -0.99 -23.41
CA PHE A 514 -12.40 -0.56 -22.44
C PHE A 514 -13.47 -1.63 -22.32
N ILE A 515 -13.71 -2.12 -21.11
CA ILE A 515 -14.64 -3.21 -20.83
C ILE A 515 -16.01 -2.61 -20.48
N ARG A 516 -16.95 -2.63 -21.43
CA ARG A 516 -18.32 -2.18 -21.18
C ARG A 516 -19.11 -3.15 -20.31
N LYS A 517 -18.79 -4.45 -20.43
CA LYS A 517 -19.50 -5.54 -19.77
C LYS A 517 -18.62 -6.76 -19.66
N ALA A 518 -18.61 -7.39 -18.50
CA ALA A 518 -18.10 -8.73 -18.30
C ALA A 518 -19.14 -9.54 -17.54
N THR A 519 -19.42 -10.75 -18.01
CA THR A 519 -20.29 -11.72 -17.32
C THR A 519 -19.65 -13.09 -17.38
N PHE A 520 -19.87 -13.89 -16.35
CA PHE A 520 -19.48 -15.29 -16.33
C PHE A 520 -20.64 -16.11 -15.77
N THR A 521 -20.87 -17.28 -16.34
CA THR A 521 -22.03 -18.14 -16.04
C THR A 521 -21.63 -19.59 -16.17
N VAL A 522 -22.16 -20.47 -15.31
CA VAL A 522 -21.93 -21.90 -15.43
C VAL A 522 -23.24 -22.62 -15.73
N LEU A 523 -23.19 -23.42 -16.79
CA LEU A 523 -24.35 -24.04 -17.43
C LEU A 523 -24.31 -25.56 -17.24
N ASP A 524 -25.50 -26.16 -17.16
CA ASP A 524 -25.71 -27.61 -16.90
C ASP A 524 -25.22 -28.58 -17.98
N GLY A 525 -24.61 -28.08 -19.06
CA GLY A 525 -24.02 -28.86 -20.14
C GLY A 525 -25.02 -29.57 -21.07
N ASN A 526 -26.19 -29.96 -20.56
CA ASN A 526 -27.20 -30.72 -21.31
C ASN A 526 -28.31 -29.84 -21.90
N ASN A 527 -28.83 -28.87 -21.12
CA ASN A 527 -29.90 -27.96 -21.54
C ASN A 527 -29.40 -26.52 -21.74
N ASN A 528 -28.14 -26.24 -21.37
CA ASN A 528 -27.59 -24.90 -21.20
C ASN A 528 -28.32 -24.05 -20.13
N SER A 529 -28.97 -24.69 -19.15
CA SER A 529 -29.57 -23.95 -18.03
C SER A 529 -28.48 -23.40 -17.11
N ILE A 530 -28.63 -22.15 -16.66
CA ILE A 530 -27.72 -21.53 -15.69
C ILE A 530 -27.91 -22.25 -14.35
N ILE A 531 -26.82 -22.80 -13.80
CA ILE A 531 -26.83 -23.44 -12.48
C ILE A 531 -26.78 -22.37 -11.38
N ASP A 532 -25.94 -21.36 -11.58
CA ASP A 532 -25.61 -20.36 -10.57
C ASP A 532 -24.93 -19.13 -11.20
N LEU A 533 -24.75 -18.08 -10.41
CA LEU A 533 -23.96 -16.89 -10.74
C LEU A 533 -22.66 -16.87 -9.92
N PRO A 534 -21.55 -16.37 -10.49
CA PRO A 534 -20.30 -16.24 -9.75
C PRO A 534 -20.38 -15.12 -8.71
N SER A 535 -19.78 -15.37 -7.54
CA SER A 535 -19.31 -14.29 -6.66
C SER A 535 -18.15 -13.53 -7.33
N ILE A 536 -17.95 -12.26 -6.94
CA ILE A 536 -16.75 -11.50 -7.32
C ILE A 536 -15.77 -11.54 -6.14
N VAL A 537 -14.50 -11.82 -6.43
CA VAL A 537 -13.41 -11.84 -5.45
C VAL A 537 -12.28 -10.95 -5.95
N ASP A 538 -11.81 -10.04 -5.11
CA ASP A 538 -10.65 -9.20 -5.41
C ASP A 538 -9.34 -9.98 -5.18
N SER A 539 -8.40 -9.89 -6.13
CA SER A 539 -7.00 -10.30 -5.92
C SER A 539 -6.09 -9.07 -5.75
N SER A 540 -4.78 -9.28 -5.65
CA SER A 540 -3.82 -8.17 -5.52
C SER A 540 -3.85 -7.18 -6.69
N HIS A 541 -4.12 -7.62 -7.93
CA HIS A 541 -4.04 -6.79 -9.15
C HIS A 541 -5.17 -6.97 -10.16
N GLN A 542 -6.14 -7.87 -9.92
CA GLN A 542 -7.29 -8.05 -10.81
C GLN A 542 -8.51 -8.62 -10.08
N LYS A 543 -9.73 -8.21 -10.47
CA LYS A 543 -10.96 -8.87 -9.97
C LYS A 543 -11.20 -10.22 -10.65
N LEU A 544 -11.74 -11.19 -9.91
CA LEU A 544 -12.06 -12.54 -10.40
C LEU A 544 -13.55 -12.85 -10.23
N PHE A 545 -14.11 -13.57 -11.20
CA PHE A 545 -15.32 -14.36 -11.01
C PHE A 545 -14.95 -15.65 -10.29
N CYS A 546 -15.60 -15.94 -9.17
CA CYS A 546 -15.46 -17.17 -8.39
C CYS A 546 -16.83 -17.86 -8.27
N PHE A 547 -16.95 -19.04 -8.87
CA PHE A 547 -18.10 -19.93 -8.74
C PHE A 547 -17.74 -21.12 -7.84
N LYS A 548 -18.61 -21.46 -6.88
CA LYS A 548 -18.39 -22.54 -5.90
C LYS A 548 -19.61 -23.49 -5.88
N TYR A 549 -19.53 -24.54 -6.69
CA TYR A 549 -20.59 -25.54 -6.81
C TYR A 549 -20.47 -26.65 -5.78
N ASN A 550 -21.58 -26.96 -5.11
CA ASN A 550 -21.70 -28.13 -4.26
C ASN A 550 -22.47 -29.27 -4.98
N PRO A 551 -21.78 -30.32 -5.47
CA PRO A 551 -22.34 -31.35 -6.35
C PRO A 551 -23.40 -32.27 -5.72
N PHE A 552 -23.60 -32.25 -4.40
CA PHE A 552 -24.67 -33.02 -3.76
C PHE A 552 -26.07 -32.74 -4.32
N GLN A 553 -26.30 -31.55 -4.91
CA GLN A 553 -27.57 -31.18 -5.51
C GLN A 553 -27.87 -31.90 -6.85
N HIS A 554 -26.84 -32.29 -7.62
CA HIS A 554 -27.02 -32.98 -8.91
C HIS A 554 -25.90 -34.02 -9.18
N PRO A 555 -25.91 -35.19 -8.51
CA PRO A 555 -24.82 -36.16 -8.57
C PRO A 555 -24.57 -36.82 -9.94
N ASN A 556 -25.46 -36.62 -10.92
CA ASN A 556 -25.43 -37.29 -12.23
C ASN A 556 -24.89 -36.40 -13.39
N LYS A 557 -24.37 -35.19 -13.11
CA LYS A 557 -23.86 -34.29 -14.17
C LYS A 557 -22.44 -34.67 -14.60
N LEU A 558 -22.29 -35.16 -15.84
CA LEU A 558 -21.01 -35.59 -16.43
C LEU A 558 -20.18 -34.45 -17.04
N HIS A 559 -20.79 -33.29 -17.33
CA HIS A 559 -20.08 -32.12 -17.79
C HIS A 559 -20.76 -30.80 -17.39
N PHE A 560 -19.97 -29.73 -17.39
CA PHE A 560 -20.44 -28.34 -17.28
C PHE A 560 -19.90 -27.52 -18.46
N ILE A 561 -20.64 -26.50 -18.87
CA ILE A 561 -20.14 -25.47 -19.80
C ILE A 561 -20.05 -24.17 -19.03
N CYS A 562 -18.84 -23.64 -18.90
CA CYS A 562 -18.58 -22.36 -18.29
C CYS A 562 -18.42 -21.32 -19.42
N ARG A 563 -19.28 -20.30 -19.41
CA ARG A 563 -19.40 -19.28 -20.46
C ARG A 563 -19.05 -17.91 -19.90
N ALA A 564 -17.99 -17.31 -20.45
CA ALA A 564 -17.63 -15.91 -20.24
C ALA A 564 -18.13 -15.07 -21.44
N ASN A 565 -18.83 -13.97 -21.18
CA ASN A 565 -19.27 -13.03 -22.22
C ASN A 565 -18.74 -11.64 -21.91
N PHE A 566 -18.01 -11.06 -22.85
CA PHE A 566 -17.36 -9.76 -22.73
C PHE A 566 -17.79 -8.83 -23.86
N GLU A 567 -18.11 -7.58 -23.52
CA GLU A 567 -18.27 -6.49 -24.50
C GLU A 567 -17.11 -5.51 -24.33
N VAL A 568 -16.30 -5.39 -25.38
CA VAL A 568 -15.02 -4.68 -25.34
C VAL A 568 -14.94 -3.67 -26.47
N ASP A 569 -14.56 -2.44 -26.14
CA ASP A 569 -14.12 -1.43 -27.11
C ASP A 569 -12.59 -1.41 -27.14
N LEU A 570 -12.01 -1.71 -28.29
CA LEU A 570 -10.56 -1.83 -28.48
C LEU A 570 -9.98 -0.54 -29.07
N TYR A 571 -8.73 -0.25 -28.70
CA TYR A 571 -8.00 0.96 -29.06
C TYR A 571 -6.61 0.60 -29.56
N LYS A 572 -6.25 1.13 -30.73
CA LYS A 572 -4.85 1.27 -31.13
C LYS A 572 -4.16 2.22 -30.17
N VAL A 573 -2.98 1.86 -29.72
CA VAL A 573 -2.13 2.72 -28.88
C VAL A 573 -0.87 3.00 -29.69
N ASN A 574 -0.37 4.23 -29.65
CA ASN A 574 0.88 4.59 -30.32
C ASN A 574 1.72 5.48 -29.41
N LEU A 575 3.02 5.23 -29.34
CA LEU A 575 3.96 6.02 -28.56
C LEU A 575 4.55 7.12 -29.45
N VAL A 576 4.08 8.34 -29.23
CA VAL A 576 4.37 9.49 -30.12
C VAL A 576 5.33 10.45 -29.42
N GLU A 577 6.36 10.87 -30.14
CA GLU A 577 7.33 11.87 -29.69
C GLU A 577 6.65 13.24 -29.51
N VAL A 578 6.87 13.87 -28.37
CA VAL A 578 6.26 15.14 -27.97
C VAL A 578 7.11 16.29 -28.52
N THR A 579 6.69 16.82 -29.66
CA THR A 579 7.45 17.84 -30.41
C THR A 579 7.25 19.27 -29.90
N ASP A 580 6.16 19.57 -29.21
CA ASP A 580 5.98 20.84 -28.49
C ASP A 580 6.52 20.69 -27.05
N PRO A 581 7.60 21.39 -26.66
CA PRO A 581 8.12 21.32 -25.30
C PRO A 581 7.12 21.80 -24.24
N ASN A 582 6.09 22.56 -24.62
CA ASN A 582 5.06 23.08 -23.72
C ASN A 582 3.88 22.10 -23.54
N GLU A 583 3.77 21.02 -24.33
CA GLU A 583 2.67 20.07 -24.19
C GLU A 583 2.76 19.35 -22.84
N VAL A 584 1.66 19.43 -22.06
CA VAL A 584 1.48 18.68 -20.82
C VAL A 584 0.99 17.29 -21.17
N VAL A 585 1.87 16.30 -21.03
CA VAL A 585 1.51 14.88 -21.25
C VAL A 585 0.59 14.43 -20.12
N GLN A 586 -0.64 14.07 -20.47
CA GLN A 586 -1.58 13.43 -19.56
C GLN A 586 -1.25 11.93 -19.50
N PHE A 587 -0.97 11.44 -18.30
CA PHE A 587 -0.72 10.03 -18.01
C PHE A 587 -1.37 9.67 -16.67
N GLU A 588 -1.62 8.38 -16.47
CA GLU A 588 -2.18 7.83 -15.23
C GLU A 588 -1.02 7.39 -14.32
N PRO A 589 -0.83 7.99 -13.12
CA PRO A 589 0.22 7.57 -12.20
C PRO A 589 -0.07 6.16 -11.64
N ILE A 590 0.91 5.27 -11.75
CA ILE A 590 0.87 3.95 -11.10
C ILE A 590 0.83 4.08 -9.57
N SER A 591 0.05 3.25 -8.88
CA SER A 591 0.06 3.23 -7.40
C SER A 591 1.28 2.48 -6.85
N GLN A 592 1.68 2.76 -5.60
CA GLN A 592 2.77 2.02 -4.97
C GLN A 592 2.45 0.52 -4.82
N ARG A 593 1.18 0.14 -4.66
CA ARG A 593 0.74 -1.26 -4.65
C ARG A 593 0.99 -1.93 -6.01
N ASP A 594 0.66 -1.24 -7.10
CA ASP A 594 0.91 -1.76 -8.45
C ASP A 594 2.41 -1.86 -8.76
N ILE A 595 3.22 -0.90 -8.31
CA ILE A 595 4.70 -1.02 -8.33
C ILE A 595 5.13 -2.29 -7.56
N ASP A 596 4.68 -2.44 -6.31
CA ASP A 596 5.04 -3.54 -5.42
C ASP A 596 4.56 -4.93 -5.91
N ILE A 597 3.61 -4.98 -6.85
CA ILE A 597 3.15 -6.20 -7.53
C ILE A 597 3.91 -6.42 -8.84
N TYR A 598 3.97 -5.42 -9.72
CA TYR A 598 4.64 -5.51 -11.02
C TYR A 598 6.18 -5.41 -10.93
N LEU A 599 6.75 -5.36 -9.72
CA LEU A 599 8.14 -5.64 -9.37
C LEU A 599 8.33 -6.91 -8.51
N ARG A 600 7.28 -7.70 -8.25
CA ARG A 600 7.38 -8.95 -7.48
C ARG A 600 7.81 -10.11 -8.38
N PRO A 601 8.72 -11.00 -7.95
CA PRO A 601 8.96 -12.27 -8.63
C PRO A 601 7.76 -13.21 -8.43
N THR A 602 7.56 -14.14 -9.35
CA THR A 602 6.50 -15.16 -9.26
C THR A 602 7.08 -16.54 -9.51
N GLU A 603 6.35 -17.62 -9.21
CA GLU A 603 6.85 -19.00 -9.45
C GLU A 603 7.23 -19.25 -10.92
N LYS A 604 6.61 -18.50 -11.84
CA LYS A 604 6.94 -18.47 -13.28
C LYS A 604 7.92 -17.37 -13.66
N LEU A 605 7.80 -16.18 -13.07
CA LEU A 605 8.73 -15.05 -13.23
C LEU A 605 9.78 -15.06 -12.10
N ASN A 606 10.46 -16.17 -11.87
CA ASN A 606 11.48 -16.23 -10.82
C ASN A 606 12.85 -15.76 -11.36
N TYR A 607 13.12 -14.47 -11.19
CA TYR A 607 14.43 -13.84 -11.41
C TYR A 607 15.25 -13.69 -10.13
N ASP A 608 14.70 -13.98 -8.95
CA ASP A 608 15.43 -13.99 -7.68
C ASP A 608 16.14 -15.34 -7.49
N THR A 609 17.08 -15.62 -8.41
CA THR A 609 17.96 -16.79 -8.34
C THR A 609 19.39 -16.39 -8.70
N PRO A 610 20.43 -16.95 -8.03
CA PRO A 610 21.82 -16.65 -8.37
C PRO A 610 22.17 -16.97 -9.83
N GLU A 611 21.51 -17.95 -10.45
CA GLU A 611 21.71 -18.28 -11.87
C GLU A 611 21.13 -17.20 -12.80
N PHE A 612 20.01 -16.57 -12.45
CA PHE A 612 19.48 -15.45 -13.21
C PHE A 612 20.28 -14.16 -12.97
N GLU A 613 20.71 -13.88 -11.73
CA GLU A 613 21.61 -12.76 -11.42
C GLU A 613 22.95 -12.89 -12.19
N GLN A 614 23.56 -14.08 -12.21
CA GLN A 614 24.76 -14.34 -13.01
C GLN A 614 24.50 -14.08 -14.50
N PHE A 615 23.40 -14.60 -15.05
CA PHE A 615 23.00 -14.36 -16.44
C PHE A 615 22.86 -12.86 -16.76
N ILE A 616 22.20 -12.08 -15.89
CA ILE A 616 22.05 -10.61 -16.03
C ILE A 616 23.42 -9.93 -16.08
N GLN A 617 24.34 -10.32 -15.19
CA GLN A 617 25.69 -9.77 -15.12
C GLN A 617 26.51 -10.09 -16.38
N GLU A 618 26.54 -11.36 -16.80
CA GLU A 618 27.28 -11.84 -17.98
C GLU A 618 26.85 -11.17 -19.29
N ASN A 619 25.57 -10.86 -19.43
CA ASN A 619 25.00 -10.32 -20.67
C ASN A 619 24.81 -8.78 -20.62
N GLY A 620 25.18 -8.14 -19.52
CA GLY A 620 25.08 -6.67 -19.36
C GLY A 620 23.65 -6.14 -19.32
N PHE A 621 22.71 -6.90 -18.74
CA PHE A 621 21.29 -6.52 -18.64
C PHE A 621 21.00 -5.64 -17.42
N TYR A 622 21.70 -4.51 -17.37
CA TYR A 622 21.45 -3.36 -16.53
C TYR A 622 21.49 -2.09 -17.37
N PRO A 623 20.75 -1.02 -17.02
CA PRO A 623 20.88 0.29 -17.66
C PRO A 623 22.33 0.78 -17.60
N LYS A 624 22.92 1.10 -18.75
CA LYS A 624 24.31 1.57 -18.84
C LYS A 624 24.40 3.09 -18.70
N GLN A 625 25.62 3.58 -18.43
CA GLN A 625 25.96 4.98 -18.61
C GLN A 625 26.54 5.18 -20.01
N PHE A 626 26.11 6.20 -20.73
CA PHE A 626 26.66 6.61 -22.04
C PHE A 626 27.95 7.41 -21.89
N GLU A 627 28.70 7.62 -22.99
CA GLU A 627 30.00 8.30 -22.97
C GLU A 627 29.96 9.77 -22.50
N ASP A 628 28.82 10.45 -22.63
CA ASP A 628 28.61 11.81 -22.12
C ASP A 628 28.12 11.86 -20.66
N GLY A 629 28.04 10.71 -20.00
CA GLY A 629 27.64 10.57 -18.60
C GLY A 629 26.13 10.47 -18.36
N SER A 630 25.26 10.55 -19.38
CA SER A 630 23.82 10.28 -19.19
C SER A 630 23.55 8.79 -18.98
N MET A 631 22.47 8.44 -18.27
CA MET A 631 22.04 7.05 -18.10
C MET A 631 21.12 6.61 -19.24
N GLU A 632 21.21 5.33 -19.61
CA GLU A 632 20.35 4.67 -20.59
C GLU A 632 18.88 4.77 -20.17
N SER A 633 18.06 5.43 -21.00
CA SER A 633 16.62 5.55 -20.74
C SER A 633 15.95 4.18 -20.73
N VAL A 634 14.83 4.04 -20.01
CA VAL A 634 14.11 2.76 -19.91
C VAL A 634 13.66 2.25 -21.29
N LEU A 635 13.36 3.16 -22.23
CA LEU A 635 13.07 2.81 -23.63
C LEU A 635 14.31 2.31 -24.39
N CYS A 636 15.48 2.94 -24.22
CA CYS A 636 16.75 2.42 -24.75
C CYS A 636 17.04 1.00 -24.22
N PHE A 637 16.86 0.80 -22.91
CA PHE A 637 17.13 -0.47 -22.23
C PHE A 637 16.18 -1.59 -22.69
N ALA A 638 14.87 -1.31 -22.72
CA ALA A 638 13.84 -2.21 -23.26
C ALA A 638 14.14 -2.60 -24.71
N TYR A 639 14.47 -1.62 -25.55
CA TYR A 639 14.83 -1.84 -26.96
C TYR A 639 16.07 -2.71 -27.11
N ARG A 640 17.11 -2.52 -26.29
CA ARG A 640 18.31 -3.36 -26.29
C ARG A 640 18.02 -4.82 -25.92
N ILE A 641 17.19 -5.06 -24.91
CA ILE A 641 16.79 -6.43 -24.52
C ILE A 641 15.97 -7.09 -25.63
N TYR A 642 15.03 -6.36 -26.24
CA TYR A 642 14.22 -6.85 -27.34
C TYR A 642 15.04 -7.19 -28.59
N LEU A 643 15.97 -6.32 -29.00
CA LEU A 643 16.91 -6.63 -30.10
C LEU A 643 17.78 -7.86 -29.79
N PHE A 644 18.22 -8.03 -28.53
CA PHE A 644 18.91 -9.23 -28.09
C PHE A 644 18.01 -10.49 -28.20
N GLN A 645 16.72 -10.40 -27.87
CA GLN A 645 15.77 -11.48 -28.10
C GLN A 645 15.60 -11.78 -29.60
N LEU A 646 15.44 -10.77 -30.45
CA LEU A 646 15.33 -10.95 -31.90
C LEU A 646 16.53 -11.69 -32.49
N LYS A 647 17.75 -11.33 -32.06
CA LYS A 647 19.04 -11.89 -32.48
C LYS A 647 19.26 -13.32 -31.95
N ASN A 648 18.95 -13.58 -30.68
CA ASN A 648 19.37 -14.80 -29.99
C ASN A 648 18.26 -15.85 -29.77
N PHE A 649 16.98 -15.54 -30.04
CA PHE A 649 15.86 -16.44 -29.73
C PHE A 649 14.99 -16.77 -30.95
N THR A 650 14.63 -18.04 -31.06
CA THR A 650 13.76 -18.59 -32.10
C THR A 650 12.34 -18.79 -31.55
N TYR A 651 11.35 -18.14 -32.15
CA TYR A 651 9.95 -18.43 -31.82
C TYR A 651 9.60 -19.85 -32.27
N LYS A 652 9.11 -20.68 -31.36
CA LYS A 652 8.81 -22.10 -31.60
C LYS A 652 7.62 -22.54 -30.77
N TYR A 653 6.53 -22.92 -31.45
CA TYR A 653 5.34 -23.49 -30.84
C TYR A 653 4.87 -24.72 -31.66
N PRO A 654 4.46 -25.83 -31.04
CA PRO A 654 4.54 -26.13 -29.61
C PRO A 654 5.98 -26.46 -29.16
N HIS A 655 6.21 -26.45 -27.84
CA HIS A 655 7.47 -26.85 -27.21
C HIS A 655 7.22 -27.37 -25.78
N THR A 656 8.27 -27.82 -25.10
CA THR A 656 8.19 -28.52 -23.79
C THR A 656 8.86 -27.75 -22.64
N LEU A 657 8.93 -26.41 -22.72
CA LEU A 657 9.52 -25.57 -21.67
C LEU A 657 8.43 -25.10 -20.71
N SER A 658 8.75 -24.89 -19.44
CA SER A 658 7.76 -24.53 -18.40
C SER A 658 7.33 -23.05 -18.42
N GLY A 659 7.97 -22.24 -19.29
CA GLY A 659 7.88 -20.79 -19.38
C GLY A 659 8.99 -20.06 -18.61
N LYS A 660 9.69 -20.71 -17.67
CA LYS A 660 10.62 -20.02 -16.77
C LYS A 660 11.74 -19.27 -17.54
N PRO A 661 12.12 -18.04 -17.12
CA PRO A 661 13.09 -17.21 -17.82
C PRO A 661 14.42 -17.93 -18.10
N ILE A 662 14.95 -18.65 -17.12
CA ILE A 662 16.24 -19.33 -17.24
C ILE A 662 16.18 -20.58 -18.14
N GLU A 663 15.04 -21.28 -18.19
CA GLU A 663 14.82 -22.35 -19.18
C GLU A 663 14.80 -21.78 -20.60
N THR A 664 14.05 -20.69 -20.80
CA THR A 664 13.94 -20.00 -22.09
C THR A 664 15.29 -19.47 -22.55
N PHE A 665 16.08 -18.88 -21.64
CA PHE A 665 17.46 -18.44 -21.92
C PHE A 665 18.39 -19.58 -22.34
N LYS A 666 18.37 -20.70 -21.62
CA LYS A 666 19.18 -21.90 -21.91
C LYS A 666 18.77 -22.55 -23.23
N ALA A 667 17.47 -22.57 -23.52
CA ALA A 667 16.91 -23.15 -24.73
C ALA A 667 17.15 -22.31 -26.00
N LYS A 668 17.21 -20.97 -25.88
CA LYS A 668 17.24 -20.03 -27.03
C LYS A 668 16.02 -20.14 -27.96
N TYR A 669 14.91 -20.69 -27.46
CA TYR A 669 13.63 -20.76 -28.15
C TYR A 669 12.47 -20.76 -27.16
N GLY A 670 11.26 -20.47 -27.65
CA GLY A 670 10.02 -20.60 -26.89
C GLY A 670 8.82 -20.02 -27.64
N ASP A 671 7.66 -20.02 -27.01
CA ASP A 671 6.45 -19.35 -27.49
C ASP A 671 6.34 -17.89 -27.00
N CYS A 672 5.17 -17.28 -27.22
CA CYS A 672 4.87 -15.91 -26.78
C CYS A 672 4.96 -15.75 -25.26
N GLY A 673 4.53 -16.76 -24.50
CA GLY A 673 4.71 -16.82 -23.06
C GLY A 673 6.19 -16.75 -22.71
N CYS A 674 6.98 -17.71 -23.17
CA CYS A 674 8.43 -17.77 -22.90
C CYS A 674 9.16 -16.46 -23.21
N HIS A 675 8.91 -15.86 -24.38
CA HIS A 675 9.52 -14.59 -24.78
C HIS A 675 9.13 -13.42 -23.85
N SER A 676 7.84 -13.28 -23.54
CA SER A 676 7.33 -12.21 -22.67
C SER A 676 7.72 -12.41 -21.20
N PHE A 677 7.76 -13.64 -20.70
CA PHE A 677 8.18 -13.97 -19.33
C PHE A 677 9.67 -13.66 -19.12
N PHE A 678 10.53 -14.01 -20.09
CA PHE A 678 11.96 -13.69 -20.05
C PHE A 678 12.19 -12.16 -20.06
N PHE A 679 11.54 -11.43 -20.97
CA PHE A 679 11.65 -9.97 -21.04
C PHE A 679 11.20 -9.29 -19.74
N THR A 680 9.98 -9.60 -19.27
CA THR A 680 9.39 -9.06 -18.04
C THR A 680 10.33 -9.27 -16.85
N SER A 681 10.95 -10.46 -16.75
CA SER A 681 11.86 -10.80 -15.66
C SER A 681 13.13 -9.94 -15.66
N ILE A 682 13.68 -9.60 -16.82
CA ILE A 682 14.83 -8.68 -16.92
C ILE A 682 14.43 -7.27 -16.48
N MET A 683 13.26 -6.78 -16.92
CA MET A 683 12.80 -5.43 -16.58
C MET A 683 12.50 -5.30 -15.08
N ARG A 684 11.80 -6.27 -14.47
CA ARG A 684 11.52 -6.28 -13.03
C ARG A 684 12.78 -6.39 -12.17
N TYR A 685 13.73 -7.24 -12.56
CA TYR A 685 15.05 -7.33 -11.89
C TYR A 685 15.76 -5.96 -11.83
N ASN A 686 15.54 -5.11 -12.84
CA ASN A 686 16.08 -3.76 -12.91
C ASN A 686 15.16 -2.67 -12.30
N ASN A 687 14.18 -3.06 -11.48
CA ASN A 687 13.21 -2.19 -10.80
C ASN A 687 12.31 -1.37 -11.75
N ILE A 688 12.02 -1.90 -12.95
CA ILE A 688 11.09 -1.29 -13.91
C ILE A 688 9.74 -2.03 -13.86
N PRO A 689 8.64 -1.43 -13.37
CA PRO A 689 7.35 -2.10 -13.25
C PRO A 689 6.86 -2.56 -14.62
N THR A 690 6.67 -3.86 -14.77
CA THR A 690 6.42 -4.48 -16.08
C THR A 690 5.39 -5.59 -15.91
N ARG A 691 4.25 -5.51 -16.59
CA ARG A 691 3.15 -6.48 -16.45
C ARG A 691 3.00 -7.35 -17.69
N LEU A 692 2.50 -8.56 -17.52
CA LEU A 692 2.12 -9.46 -18.60
C LEU A 692 0.66 -9.25 -18.97
N LEU A 693 0.35 -9.26 -20.25
CA LEU A 693 -1.01 -9.23 -20.76
C LEU A 693 -1.32 -10.57 -21.45
N PHE A 694 -2.24 -11.34 -20.86
CA PHE A 694 -2.70 -12.63 -21.38
C PHE A 694 -4.03 -12.43 -22.13
N GLY A 695 -4.12 -12.93 -23.36
CA GLY A 695 -5.28 -12.62 -24.20
C GLY A 695 -5.37 -13.41 -25.51
N ARG A 696 -6.26 -12.97 -26.39
CA ARG A 696 -6.45 -13.53 -27.75
C ARG A 696 -6.61 -12.42 -28.79
N GLY A 697 -6.31 -12.74 -30.05
CA GLY A 697 -6.60 -11.86 -31.18
C GLY A 697 -8.11 -11.62 -31.37
N ALA A 698 -8.48 -10.37 -31.64
CA ALA A 698 -9.84 -9.90 -31.93
C ALA A 698 -10.17 -9.92 -33.45
N ASN A 699 -9.21 -10.24 -34.30
CA ASN A 699 -9.36 -10.20 -35.75
C ASN A 699 -10.12 -11.42 -36.28
N LEU A 700 -11.41 -11.24 -36.56
CA LEU A 700 -12.31 -12.28 -37.08
C LEU A 700 -12.04 -12.74 -38.52
N ASN A 701 -11.27 -11.99 -39.30
CA ASN A 701 -11.15 -12.25 -40.74
C ASN A 701 -10.25 -13.46 -41.07
N ASN A 702 -9.48 -13.95 -40.10
CA ASN A 702 -8.75 -15.21 -40.20
C ASN A 702 -9.59 -16.34 -39.57
N ASN A 703 -10.01 -17.31 -40.38
CA ASN A 703 -10.75 -18.50 -39.93
C ASN A 703 -9.93 -19.48 -39.06
N SER A 704 -8.66 -19.18 -38.78
CA SER A 704 -7.88 -19.86 -37.74
C SER A 704 -8.31 -19.38 -36.36
N ASP A 705 -8.66 -20.31 -35.45
CA ASP A 705 -8.95 -19.98 -34.05
C ASP A 705 -7.85 -19.07 -33.48
N PRO A 706 -8.17 -17.85 -32.99
CA PRO A 706 -7.17 -16.88 -32.59
C PRO A 706 -6.37 -17.42 -31.42
N GLN A 707 -5.10 -17.76 -31.68
CA GLN A 707 -4.23 -18.39 -30.68
C GLN A 707 -4.14 -17.52 -29.42
N TRP A 708 -4.08 -18.19 -28.26
CA TRP A 708 -3.73 -17.55 -27.00
C TRP A 708 -2.36 -16.87 -27.12
N HIS A 709 -2.32 -15.60 -26.77
CA HIS A 709 -1.14 -14.75 -26.94
C HIS A 709 -0.77 -14.06 -25.63
N VAL A 710 0.53 -13.82 -25.45
CA VAL A 710 1.10 -13.16 -24.28
C VAL A 710 2.06 -12.07 -24.71
N LYS A 711 1.74 -10.82 -24.37
CA LYS A 711 2.58 -9.64 -24.55
C LYS A 711 2.84 -8.96 -23.21
N THR A 712 3.45 -7.78 -23.20
CA THR A 712 3.80 -7.07 -21.96
C THR A 712 3.60 -5.56 -22.08
N ASP A 713 3.34 -4.89 -20.96
CA ASP A 713 3.48 -3.43 -20.86
C ASP A 713 4.63 -3.10 -19.89
N ILE A 714 5.44 -2.10 -20.23
CA ILE A 714 6.39 -1.46 -19.31
C ILE A 714 5.79 -0.15 -18.81
N TYR A 715 5.87 0.13 -17.51
CA TYR A 715 5.48 1.43 -16.98
C TYR A 715 6.64 2.42 -17.09
N LEU A 716 6.36 3.61 -17.61
CA LEU A 716 7.26 4.75 -17.61
C LEU A 716 6.63 5.92 -16.85
N ASP A 717 7.39 6.54 -15.96
CA ASP A 717 6.99 7.84 -15.40
C ASP A 717 6.78 8.87 -16.52
N GLN A 718 5.82 9.78 -16.31
CA GLN A 718 5.40 10.82 -17.27
C GLN A 718 4.84 10.33 -18.61
N VAL A 719 4.64 9.01 -18.81
CA VAL A 719 4.06 8.43 -20.05
C VAL A 719 2.99 7.37 -19.76
N GLY A 720 3.11 6.59 -18.69
CA GLY A 720 2.19 5.51 -18.32
C GLY A 720 2.60 4.12 -18.85
N TRP A 721 1.61 3.24 -19.02
CA TRP A 721 1.79 1.86 -19.51
C TRP A 721 2.04 1.80 -21.03
N VAL A 722 3.30 1.60 -21.40
CA VAL A 722 3.77 1.49 -22.80
C VAL A 722 3.68 0.02 -23.26
N PRO A 723 2.81 -0.31 -24.24
CA PRO A 723 2.63 -1.69 -24.70
C PRO A 723 3.80 -2.17 -25.56
N MET A 724 4.12 -3.46 -25.49
CA MET A 724 5.29 -4.03 -26.17
C MET A 724 5.08 -5.51 -26.51
N ASP A 725 5.31 -5.87 -27.78
CA ASP A 725 5.25 -7.25 -28.23
C ASP A 725 6.65 -7.77 -28.62
N VAL A 726 7.27 -8.50 -27.68
CA VAL A 726 8.62 -9.08 -27.83
C VAL A 726 8.66 -10.37 -28.67
N THR A 727 7.52 -10.75 -29.26
CA THR A 727 7.37 -11.96 -30.06
C THR A 727 7.38 -11.64 -31.56
N CYS A 728 6.85 -10.47 -31.93
CA CYS A 728 6.80 -9.97 -33.29
C CYS A 728 8.21 -9.78 -33.88
N LYS A 729 8.43 -10.32 -35.08
CA LYS A 729 9.59 -10.03 -35.92
C LYS A 729 9.12 -9.33 -37.20
N ASP A 730 9.27 -8.00 -37.26
CA ASP A 730 9.37 -7.31 -38.55
C ASP A 730 10.75 -7.59 -39.13
N PHE A 731 10.81 -7.91 -40.42
CA PHE A 731 12.04 -8.23 -41.16
C PHE A 731 12.56 -7.06 -42.01
N ASN A 732 11.81 -5.95 -42.15
CA ASN A 732 12.06 -4.92 -43.15
C ASN A 732 12.31 -3.49 -42.60
N GLY A 733 12.09 -3.23 -41.32
CA GLY A 733 12.27 -1.93 -40.67
C GLY A 733 13.20 -1.95 -39.45
N PRO A 734 13.40 -0.80 -38.78
CA PRO A 734 14.27 -0.67 -37.61
C PRO A 734 13.73 -1.35 -36.33
N HIS A 735 12.71 -2.21 -36.42
CA HIS A 735 11.99 -2.86 -35.30
C HIS A 735 11.39 -1.92 -34.22
N THR A 736 11.63 -0.60 -34.26
CA THR A 736 11.20 0.37 -33.23
C THR A 736 9.68 0.50 -33.09
N HIS A 737 8.92 0.24 -34.16
CA HIS A 737 7.45 0.33 -34.12
C HIS A 737 6.79 -0.75 -33.23
N LEU A 738 7.54 -1.75 -32.76
CA LEU A 738 7.04 -2.80 -31.85
C LEU A 738 7.19 -2.44 -30.36
N ILE A 739 7.73 -1.25 -30.07
CA ILE A 739 7.73 -0.63 -28.74
C ILE A 739 6.74 0.53 -28.72
N GLY A 740 5.79 0.45 -27.80
CA GLY A 740 4.81 1.49 -27.54
C GLY A 740 3.66 1.59 -28.53
N ASN A 741 3.62 0.74 -29.56
CA ASN A 741 2.51 0.69 -30.50
C ASN A 741 1.78 -0.65 -30.42
N ASP A 742 0.45 -0.56 -30.42
CA ASP A 742 -0.49 -1.67 -30.29
C ASP A 742 -1.52 -1.55 -31.41
N SER A 743 -1.72 -2.63 -32.17
CA SER A 743 -2.68 -2.71 -33.26
C SER A 743 -4.14 -2.64 -32.80
N GLY A 744 -4.40 -2.72 -31.48
CA GLY A 744 -5.75 -2.62 -30.92
C GLY A 744 -6.64 -3.79 -31.32
N ASP A 745 -6.04 -4.94 -31.61
CA ASP A 745 -6.70 -6.17 -32.04
C ASP A 745 -6.34 -7.37 -31.13
N HIS A 746 -5.96 -7.10 -29.89
CA HIS A 746 -5.73 -8.09 -28.85
C HIS A 746 -6.64 -7.79 -27.65
N ILE A 747 -7.40 -8.79 -27.20
CA ILE A 747 -8.27 -8.71 -26.03
C ILE A 747 -7.54 -9.34 -24.86
N THR A 748 -7.14 -8.54 -23.89
CA THR A 748 -6.51 -9.00 -22.65
C THR A 748 -7.60 -9.39 -21.66
N PHE A 749 -7.68 -10.66 -21.28
CA PHE A 749 -8.63 -11.09 -20.25
C PHE A 749 -7.99 -11.18 -18.86
N GLY A 750 -6.66 -11.27 -18.78
CA GLY A 750 -5.91 -11.46 -17.54
C GLY A 750 -4.58 -10.71 -17.55
N MET A 751 -4.20 -10.15 -16.40
CA MET A 751 -2.92 -9.48 -16.19
C MET A 751 -2.07 -10.25 -15.19
N ASP A 752 -0.78 -10.46 -15.51
CA ASP A 752 0.20 -11.15 -14.64
C ASP A 752 -0.26 -12.51 -14.05
N TYR A 753 0.39 -12.97 -12.98
CA TYR A 753 0.08 -14.22 -12.27
C TYR A 753 -0.57 -13.95 -10.90
N LEU A 754 -1.75 -14.54 -10.71
CA LEU A 754 -2.58 -14.51 -9.50
C LEU A 754 -1.99 -15.33 -8.32
N THR A 755 -0.73 -15.08 -7.93
CA THR A 755 -0.02 -15.89 -6.92
C THR A 755 -0.38 -15.59 -5.47
N ASP A 756 -1.18 -14.55 -5.20
CA ASP A 756 -1.55 -14.08 -3.86
C ASP A 756 -2.77 -14.79 -3.25
N ILE A 757 -3.61 -15.45 -4.05
CA ILE A 757 -4.77 -16.19 -3.53
C ILE A 757 -4.30 -17.50 -2.92
N GLN A 758 -4.24 -17.54 -1.59
CA GLN A 758 -3.65 -18.63 -0.78
C GLN A 758 -4.28 -20.01 -0.99
N ASP A 759 -5.47 -20.12 -1.58
CA ASP A 759 -6.06 -21.41 -1.95
C ASP A 759 -5.59 -21.90 -3.32
N LEU A 760 -5.26 -21.03 -4.27
CA LEU A 760 -4.79 -21.43 -5.60
C LEU A 760 -3.38 -22.05 -5.54
N SER A 761 -2.51 -21.50 -4.69
CA SER A 761 -1.11 -21.95 -4.53
C SER A 761 -0.97 -23.35 -3.93
N LYS A 762 -2.00 -23.87 -3.24
CA LYS A 762 -2.00 -25.21 -2.65
C LYS A 762 -2.34 -26.33 -3.64
N TYR A 763 -2.98 -26.01 -4.78
CA TYR A 763 -3.72 -27.02 -5.57
C TYR A 763 -3.41 -27.03 -7.08
N SER A 764 -2.51 -26.19 -7.61
CA SER A 764 -2.26 -26.08 -9.05
C SER A 764 -0.84 -26.48 -9.49
N PRO A 765 -0.62 -27.73 -9.95
CA PRO A 765 0.61 -28.16 -10.63
C PRO A 765 0.56 -27.95 -12.16
N PHE A 766 -0.47 -27.29 -12.71
CA PHE A 766 -0.79 -27.31 -14.13
C PHE A 766 -0.04 -26.25 -14.98
N PRO A 767 0.18 -26.51 -16.30
CA PRO A 767 0.91 -25.61 -17.18
C PRO A 767 0.16 -24.31 -17.51
N SER A 768 0.91 -23.34 -18.05
CA SER A 768 0.61 -21.91 -18.12
C SER A 768 -0.69 -21.47 -18.83
N PHE A 769 -1.37 -22.34 -19.57
CA PHE A 769 -2.60 -21.97 -20.29
C PHE A 769 -3.89 -22.11 -19.47
N GLN A 770 -3.86 -22.73 -18.29
CA GLN A 770 -5.05 -22.86 -17.42
C GLN A 770 -5.28 -21.68 -16.45
N LEU A 771 -4.36 -20.72 -16.36
CA LEU A 771 -4.48 -19.56 -15.46
C LEU A 771 -5.68 -18.64 -15.73
N MET A 772 -6.19 -18.66 -16.97
CA MET A 772 -7.44 -17.97 -17.35
C MET A 772 -8.69 -18.57 -16.69
N ASN A 773 -8.66 -19.88 -16.42
CA ASN A 773 -9.81 -20.68 -16.00
C ASN A 773 -9.34 -21.76 -15.03
N MET A 774 -9.03 -21.34 -13.81
CA MET A 774 -8.52 -22.24 -12.79
C MET A 774 -9.67 -23.01 -12.16
N ILE A 775 -9.56 -24.33 -12.14
CA ILE A 775 -10.63 -25.23 -11.70
C ILE A 775 -10.09 -26.11 -10.57
N HIS A 776 -10.77 -26.08 -9.43
CA HIS A 776 -10.42 -26.88 -8.27
C HIS A 776 -11.45 -27.99 -8.02
N PHE A 777 -10.93 -29.17 -7.68
CA PHE A 777 -11.70 -30.33 -7.27
C PHE A 777 -11.25 -30.79 -5.89
N GLY A 778 -12.19 -31.09 -5.00
CA GLY A 778 -11.89 -31.93 -3.84
C GLY A 778 -11.40 -33.31 -4.28
N HIS A 779 -10.62 -33.98 -3.42
CA HIS A 779 -9.72 -35.09 -3.77
C HIS A 779 -10.29 -36.18 -4.72
N ASN A 780 -9.41 -36.68 -5.60
CA ASN A 780 -9.59 -37.82 -6.51
C ASN A 780 -10.60 -37.61 -7.66
N VAL A 781 -10.25 -36.73 -8.60
CA VAL A 781 -10.98 -36.50 -9.86
C VAL A 781 -10.06 -36.70 -11.06
N GLU A 782 -10.47 -37.54 -12.02
CA GLU A 782 -9.84 -37.66 -13.34
C GLU A 782 -10.69 -36.96 -14.41
N LEU A 783 -10.09 -36.03 -15.15
CA LEU A 783 -10.72 -35.41 -16.32
C LEU A 783 -10.60 -36.31 -17.55
N GLU A 784 -11.60 -36.24 -18.43
CA GLU A 784 -11.61 -37.00 -19.69
C GLU A 784 -11.15 -36.14 -20.87
N SER A 785 -11.57 -34.88 -20.93
CA SER A 785 -11.00 -33.85 -21.81
C SER A 785 -11.55 -32.46 -21.47
N THR A 786 -10.80 -31.41 -21.81
CA THR A 786 -11.30 -30.03 -21.88
C THR A 786 -11.34 -29.55 -23.32
N SER A 787 -12.47 -28.99 -23.76
CA SER A 787 -12.64 -28.43 -25.09
C SER A 787 -13.06 -26.96 -25.01
N HIS A 788 -12.44 -26.12 -25.83
CA HIS A 788 -12.67 -24.69 -25.89
C HIS A 788 -13.33 -24.31 -27.21
N THR A 789 -14.32 -23.43 -27.16
CA THR A 789 -14.92 -22.83 -28.37
C THR A 789 -15.21 -21.36 -28.13
N SER A 790 -14.45 -20.47 -28.75
CA SER A 790 -14.77 -19.03 -28.76
C SER A 790 -15.65 -18.67 -29.96
N LYS A 791 -16.80 -18.06 -29.70
CA LYS A 791 -17.63 -17.35 -30.68
C LYS A 791 -17.49 -15.86 -30.47
N LEU A 792 -16.49 -15.29 -31.12
CA LEU A 792 -16.31 -13.85 -31.24
C LEU A 792 -17.28 -13.31 -32.31
N SER A 793 -17.96 -12.21 -32.02
CA SER A 793 -18.84 -11.52 -32.97
C SER A 793 -18.55 -10.03 -32.97
N GLN A 794 -18.27 -9.46 -34.15
CA GLN A 794 -18.15 -8.02 -34.32
C GLN A 794 -19.53 -7.38 -34.16
N LEU A 795 -19.60 -6.37 -33.30
CA LEU A 795 -20.69 -5.41 -33.34
C LEU A 795 -20.38 -4.46 -34.49
N THR A 796 -21.24 -4.43 -35.51
CA THR A 796 -20.92 -3.85 -36.82
C THR A 796 -20.66 -2.35 -36.74
N ALA A 797 -19.44 -1.97 -37.15
CA ALA A 797 -19.04 -0.61 -37.49
C ALA A 797 -18.63 -0.56 -38.99
N PRO A 798 -18.81 0.57 -39.70
CA PRO A 798 -18.56 0.61 -41.13
C PRO A 798 -17.07 0.72 -41.45
N THR A 799 -16.52 -0.30 -42.12
CA THR A 799 -15.16 -0.26 -42.66
C THR A 799 -15.10 0.60 -43.93
N LYS A 800 -14.12 1.51 -43.98
CA LYS A 800 -13.59 2.02 -45.25
C LYS A 800 -12.67 0.97 -45.85
N GLN A 801 -12.64 0.91 -47.18
CA GLN A 801 -11.80 -0.01 -47.96
C GLN A 801 -10.65 0.78 -48.59
N ASP A 802 -9.50 0.84 -47.91
CA ASP A 802 -8.27 1.40 -48.46
C ASP A 802 -7.38 0.29 -49.06
N GLN A 803 -6.74 0.59 -50.20
CA GLN A 803 -5.97 -0.38 -50.98
C GLN A 803 -4.47 -0.26 -50.70
N PHE A 804 -3.83 -1.35 -50.28
CA PHE A 804 -2.37 -1.55 -50.44
C PHE A 804 -2.07 -2.98 -50.90
N SER A 805 -0.97 -3.12 -51.64
CA SER A 805 -0.74 -4.23 -52.59
C SER A 805 0.10 -5.38 -52.04
N HIS A 806 -0.27 -6.59 -52.48
CA HIS A 806 0.48 -7.86 -52.45
C HIS A 806 1.91 -7.87 -51.86
N ILE A 807 2.09 -8.69 -50.82
CA ILE A 807 3.34 -9.44 -50.57
C ILE A 807 3.00 -10.92 -50.63
N ASN A 808 3.78 -11.71 -51.39
CA ASN A 808 3.60 -13.16 -51.46
C ASN A 808 4.24 -13.84 -50.24
N GLN A 809 3.47 -14.67 -49.53
CA GLN A 809 4.00 -15.76 -48.73
C GLN A 809 3.36 -17.07 -49.19
N SER A 810 4.18 -17.94 -49.76
CA SER A 810 3.84 -19.30 -50.17
C SER A 810 4.94 -20.25 -49.70
N GLN A 811 4.61 -21.53 -49.57
CA GLN A 811 5.48 -22.63 -49.09
C GLN A 811 5.65 -22.70 -47.56
N TYR A 812 4.77 -23.48 -46.90
CA TYR A 812 5.17 -24.42 -45.83
C TYR A 812 4.10 -25.52 -45.63
N GLN A 813 3.90 -26.36 -46.65
CA GLN A 813 3.17 -27.64 -46.53
C GLN A 813 3.73 -28.67 -47.52
N GLN A 814 4.35 -29.74 -47.01
CA GLN A 814 4.28 -31.13 -47.52
C GLN A 814 5.19 -32.06 -46.71
N LEU A 815 4.92 -33.37 -46.79
CA LEU A 815 5.61 -34.50 -46.14
C LEU A 815 5.44 -34.55 -44.60
N HIS A 816 5.10 -35.68 -43.97
CA HIS A 816 4.83 -37.03 -44.49
C HIS A 816 3.72 -37.73 -43.68
N ILE A 817 2.88 -38.52 -44.35
CA ILE A 817 2.10 -39.60 -43.72
C ILE A 817 2.63 -40.93 -44.29
N GLN A 818 2.89 -41.91 -43.43
CA GLN A 818 2.93 -43.33 -43.80
C GLN A 818 2.30 -44.20 -42.71
N THR A 819 1.22 -44.87 -43.12
CA THR A 819 0.59 -46.10 -42.61
C THR A 819 1.28 -46.91 -41.51
N ILE A 820 0.51 -47.22 -40.45
CA ILE A 820 -0.05 -48.56 -40.13
C ILE A 820 -1.35 -48.29 -39.29
N GLY A 821 -2.46 -49.03 -39.40
CA GLY A 821 -2.79 -50.08 -40.37
C GLY A 821 -3.52 -51.30 -39.79
N GLN A 822 -4.79 -51.17 -39.37
CA GLN A 822 -5.69 -52.33 -39.18
C GLN A 822 -7.18 -51.97 -39.39
N LYS A 823 -8.05 -52.99 -39.50
CA LYS A 823 -9.36 -52.90 -40.19
C LYS A 823 -10.55 -53.24 -39.27
N SER A 824 -11.67 -52.54 -39.47
CA SER A 824 -13.01 -53.14 -39.48
C SER A 824 -14.02 -52.27 -40.26
N GLN A 825 -14.98 -52.92 -40.89
CA GLN A 825 -16.13 -52.40 -41.64
C GLN A 825 -17.31 -53.39 -41.42
N PRO A 826 -18.53 -53.17 -41.94
CA PRO A 826 -19.40 -52.01 -41.69
C PRO A 826 -20.85 -52.46 -41.37
N THR A 827 -21.76 -51.52 -41.09
CA THR A 827 -23.21 -51.74 -41.29
C THR A 827 -23.82 -50.51 -41.97
N VAL A 828 -24.72 -50.74 -42.92
CA VAL A 828 -25.41 -49.73 -43.75
C VAL A 828 -26.91 -49.86 -43.51
N LEU A 829 -27.67 -48.75 -43.55
CA LEU A 829 -29.10 -48.78 -43.95
C LEU A 829 -29.63 -47.39 -44.40
N GLN A 830 -30.73 -47.46 -45.15
CA GLN A 830 -31.53 -46.47 -45.92
C GLN A 830 -31.66 -45.03 -45.35
N GLN A 831 -31.72 -43.94 -46.14
CA GLN A 831 -32.58 -43.54 -47.29
C GLN A 831 -33.99 -43.01 -46.92
N GLN A 832 -34.51 -42.13 -47.81
CA GLN A 832 -35.81 -41.40 -47.83
C GLN A 832 -35.82 -40.01 -47.16
N GLN A 833 -36.51 -38.97 -47.67
CA GLN A 833 -37.03 -38.67 -49.03
C GLN A 833 -37.24 -37.14 -49.17
N GLN A 834 -37.27 -36.59 -50.40
CA GLN A 834 -37.78 -35.23 -50.67
C GLN A 834 -39.30 -35.27 -50.96
N PRO A 835 -39.98 -34.11 -50.93
CA PRO A 835 -40.50 -33.62 -52.23
C PRO A 835 -40.24 -32.13 -52.50
N GLN A 836 -40.42 -31.74 -53.76
CA GLN A 836 -40.29 -30.38 -54.30
C GLN A 836 -41.65 -29.84 -54.79
N GLN A 837 -41.87 -28.52 -54.73
CA GLN A 837 -42.69 -27.74 -55.66
C GLN A 837 -41.96 -26.39 -55.87
N GLN A 838 -41.51 -26.04 -57.09
CA GLN A 838 -42.25 -25.34 -58.17
C GLN A 838 -42.83 -23.97 -57.76
N GLN A 839 -42.87 -22.91 -58.57
CA GLN A 839 -42.15 -22.39 -59.76
C GLN A 839 -43.10 -21.33 -60.37
N GLN A 840 -42.64 -20.09 -60.58
CA GLN A 840 -43.08 -19.17 -61.67
C GLN A 840 -42.12 -17.95 -61.67
N GLN A 841 -41.46 -17.59 -62.78
CA GLN A 841 -41.91 -16.71 -63.90
C GLN A 841 -42.14 -15.23 -63.48
N GLN A 842 -41.75 -14.19 -64.23
CA GLN A 842 -40.95 -14.05 -65.48
C GLN A 842 -40.48 -12.57 -65.63
N GLN A 843 -39.50 -12.29 -66.52
CA GLN A 843 -39.26 -11.05 -67.35
C GLN A 843 -39.64 -9.64 -66.80
N GLN A 844 -38.89 -8.53 -66.98
CA GLN A 844 -38.01 -7.99 -68.05
C GLN A 844 -37.12 -6.87 -67.38
N GLN A 845 -36.21 -6.07 -67.98
CA GLN A 845 -35.97 -5.59 -69.36
C GLN A 845 -34.49 -5.11 -69.51
N GLN A 846 -34.08 -4.64 -70.70
CA GLN A 846 -32.66 -4.29 -71.04
C GLN A 846 -32.35 -2.77 -70.98
N ARG A 847 -31.07 -2.41 -70.74
CA ARG A 847 -30.37 -1.23 -71.34
C ARG A 847 -28.85 -1.33 -71.12
N SER A 848 -28.05 -0.55 -71.87
CA SER A 848 -26.64 -0.88 -72.16
C SER A 848 -25.67 0.31 -72.30
N THR A 849 -24.38 0.06 -72.06
CA THR A 849 -23.17 0.80 -72.56
C THR A 849 -22.96 2.26 -72.10
N PRO A 850 -21.73 2.85 -72.22
CA PRO A 850 -20.44 2.31 -72.74
C PRO A 850 -19.23 2.43 -71.78
N GLN A 851 -18.06 1.95 -72.23
CA GLN A 851 -16.73 2.27 -71.66
C GLN A 851 -16.19 3.63 -72.17
N PRO A 852 -15.00 4.07 -71.72
CA PRO A 852 -13.84 4.03 -72.63
C PRO A 852 -12.57 3.41 -72.01
N ALA A 853 -11.49 3.24 -72.81
CA ALA A 853 -10.29 2.49 -72.43
C ALA A 853 -8.96 3.08 -72.98
N SER A 854 -7.87 2.96 -72.20
CA SER A 854 -6.45 3.19 -72.56
C SER A 854 -5.56 2.88 -71.33
N GLN A 855 -4.30 2.40 -71.40
CA GLN A 855 -3.43 1.93 -72.50
C GLN A 855 -2.32 0.99 -71.94
N ARG A 856 -1.65 0.21 -72.81
CA ARG A 856 -0.40 -0.58 -72.62
C ARG A 856 0.74 0.13 -73.41
N PRO A 857 2.07 -0.20 -73.34
CA PRO A 857 2.78 -1.49 -73.11
C PRO A 857 3.65 -1.48 -71.81
N VAL A 858 4.80 -2.17 -71.57
CA VAL A 858 5.82 -2.93 -72.35
C VAL A 858 6.48 -4.07 -71.53
N SER A 859 7.29 -4.90 -72.19
CA SER A 859 8.22 -5.95 -71.68
C SER A 859 9.69 -5.45 -71.66
N PHE A 860 10.79 -6.17 -71.32
CA PHE A 860 11.16 -7.60 -71.10
C PHE A 860 12.17 -7.69 -69.89
N HIS A 861 12.96 -8.72 -69.51
CA HIS A 861 13.31 -10.14 -69.84
C HIS A 861 13.73 -10.81 -68.48
N GLN A 862 13.86 -12.11 -68.17
CA GLN A 862 14.28 -13.41 -68.78
C GLN A 862 15.69 -13.90 -68.34
N GLN A 863 15.84 -15.22 -68.12
CA GLN A 863 17.06 -16.01 -67.78
C GLN A 863 17.51 -15.99 -66.30
N GLN A 864 18.29 -16.96 -65.78
CA GLN A 864 18.19 -18.45 -65.69
C GLN A 864 19.14 -18.92 -64.53
N PRO A 865 19.15 -20.19 -64.05
CA PRO A 865 19.61 -20.55 -62.69
C PRO A 865 20.81 -21.54 -62.57
N VAL A 866 21.12 -21.99 -61.32
CA VAL A 866 22.00 -23.15 -60.91
C VAL A 866 23.53 -22.84 -60.87
N PRO A 867 24.41 -23.45 -59.99
CA PRO A 867 24.25 -24.59 -59.06
C PRO A 867 24.63 -24.39 -57.56
N ASN A 868 24.36 -25.45 -56.77
CA ASN A 868 24.76 -25.68 -55.37
C ASN A 868 26.28 -25.83 -55.12
N ARG A 869 26.69 -25.73 -53.84
CA ARG A 869 27.78 -26.53 -53.25
C ARG A 869 27.49 -26.88 -51.78
N THR A 870 28.16 -27.90 -51.24
CA THR A 870 27.66 -28.67 -50.07
C THR A 870 28.80 -29.20 -49.17
N VAL A 871 28.49 -29.54 -47.90
CA VAL A 871 29.28 -30.41 -46.98
C VAL A 871 30.58 -29.76 -46.41
N PRO A 872 31.11 -30.11 -45.21
CA PRO A 872 30.70 -31.12 -44.21
C PRO A 872 30.39 -30.61 -42.78
N THR A 873 29.82 -31.53 -41.97
CA THR A 873 29.72 -31.46 -40.50
C THR A 873 30.86 -32.28 -39.86
N GLN A 874 31.30 -31.93 -38.64
CA GLN A 874 32.05 -32.83 -37.74
C GLN A 874 31.41 -32.86 -36.33
N GLN A 875 31.72 -33.90 -35.55
CA GLN A 875 31.10 -34.22 -34.25
C GLN A 875 32.15 -34.60 -33.19
N GLN A 876 31.68 -34.83 -31.96
CA GLN A 876 32.31 -35.51 -30.81
C GLN A 876 33.08 -34.64 -29.78
N PRO A 877 33.22 -35.11 -28.51
CA PRO A 877 32.35 -36.02 -27.74
C PRO A 877 32.00 -35.51 -26.32
N VAL A 878 31.20 -36.30 -25.60
CA VAL A 878 30.77 -36.07 -24.20
C VAL A 878 31.79 -36.63 -23.19
N SER A 879 31.86 -36.05 -21.98
CA SER A 879 32.55 -36.63 -20.81
C SER A 879 31.66 -36.56 -19.55
N GLN A 880 31.96 -37.39 -18.55
CA GLN A 880 31.12 -37.68 -17.38
C GLN A 880 31.66 -37.07 -16.07
N ARG A 881 30.83 -37.00 -15.02
CA ARG A 881 31.26 -36.73 -13.63
C ARG A 881 30.49 -37.59 -12.60
N PRO A 882 31.10 -37.96 -11.46
CA PRO A 882 30.51 -38.85 -10.45
C PRO A 882 29.75 -38.09 -9.33
N GLN A 883 29.15 -38.87 -8.42
CA GLN A 883 28.39 -38.42 -7.24
C GLN A 883 29.29 -38.29 -5.99
N GLU A 884 28.93 -37.39 -5.07
CA GLU A 884 29.34 -37.44 -3.64
C GLU A 884 28.14 -37.07 -2.73
N LYS A 885 28.33 -37.19 -1.40
CA LYS A 885 27.25 -37.35 -0.39
C LYS A 885 27.03 -36.14 0.52
N ASP A 886 25.87 -36.14 1.18
CA ASP A 886 25.37 -35.09 2.08
C ASP A 886 26.22 -34.85 3.35
N SER A 887 26.39 -33.57 3.69
CA SER A 887 26.19 -33.04 5.06
C SER A 887 26.40 -31.52 5.13
N SER A 888 25.35 -30.75 5.46
CA SER A 888 25.44 -29.43 6.11
C SER A 888 24.06 -28.84 6.40
N PHE A 889 23.86 -28.29 7.60
CA PHE A 889 22.62 -27.64 8.02
C PHE A 889 22.93 -26.20 8.46
N SER A 890 23.35 -25.34 7.52
CA SER A 890 23.84 -23.98 7.84
C SER A 890 23.75 -22.92 6.72
N ASN A 891 23.60 -23.29 5.44
CA ASN A 891 24.02 -22.41 4.34
C ASN A 891 22.90 -21.61 3.62
N SER A 892 21.64 -21.66 4.07
CA SER A 892 20.47 -21.08 3.38
C SER A 892 20.18 -19.59 3.66
N ILE A 893 21.11 -18.84 4.27
CA ILE A 893 20.92 -17.43 4.67
C ILE A 893 21.71 -16.43 3.78
N SER A 894 22.57 -16.91 2.88
CA SER A 894 23.55 -16.08 2.17
C SER A 894 23.02 -15.27 0.98
N SER A 895 22.10 -15.81 0.19
CA SER A 895 21.73 -15.24 -1.13
C SER A 895 21.03 -13.88 -1.06
N PHE A 896 19.95 -13.77 -0.29
CA PHE A 896 19.11 -12.55 -0.23
C PHE A 896 19.83 -11.35 0.42
N LEU A 897 20.96 -11.58 1.12
CA LEU A 897 21.62 -10.59 1.98
C LEU A 897 22.93 -10.04 1.38
N SER A 898 23.28 -10.44 0.15
CA SER A 898 24.40 -9.93 -0.65
C SER A 898 24.15 -8.53 -1.22
N ASN A 899 22.92 -8.23 -1.64
CA ASN A 899 22.59 -6.95 -2.25
C ASN A 899 22.23 -5.85 -1.22
N ALA A 900 21.81 -6.23 -0.01
CA ALA A 900 21.67 -5.30 1.11
C ALA A 900 23.01 -4.79 1.68
N THR A 901 24.11 -5.54 1.52
CA THR A 901 25.41 -5.22 2.15
C THR A 901 26.19 -4.08 1.46
N LYS A 902 25.66 -3.47 0.38
CA LYS A 902 26.27 -2.33 -0.32
C LYS A 902 26.04 -0.96 0.37
N SER A 903 25.14 -0.84 1.34
CA SER A 903 24.80 0.46 1.97
C SER A 903 25.77 0.91 3.07
N LEU A 904 26.40 -0.02 3.79
CA LEU A 904 27.33 0.29 4.89
C LEU A 904 28.72 0.73 4.38
N ASN A 905 28.75 1.85 3.67
CA ASN A 905 29.92 2.44 3.02
C ASN A 905 30.87 3.17 4.01
N ILE A 906 30.99 2.64 5.24
CA ILE A 906 32.13 2.95 6.12
C ILE A 906 33.37 2.46 5.39
N SER A 907 34.13 3.37 4.77
CA SER A 907 35.19 3.00 3.84
C SER A 907 36.17 2.01 4.49
N ASN A 908 36.27 0.80 3.94
CA ASN A 908 37.15 -0.27 4.47
C ASN A 908 38.66 0.05 4.33
N ASN A 909 38.99 1.25 3.84
CA ASN A 909 40.33 1.83 3.73
C ASN A 909 41.01 1.90 5.11
N GLY A 910 41.72 0.82 5.48
CA GLY A 910 42.42 0.69 6.75
C GLY A 910 41.58 0.08 7.88
N LEU A 911 40.65 -0.83 7.58
CA LEU A 911 40.16 -1.83 8.55
C LEU A 911 40.90 -3.16 8.33
N PRO A 912 41.42 -3.83 9.38
CA PRO A 912 42.04 -5.16 9.23
C PRO A 912 41.08 -6.20 8.66
N SER A 913 41.47 -6.86 7.57
CA SER A 913 40.65 -7.89 6.89
C SER A 913 40.67 -9.26 7.58
N LYS A 914 41.49 -9.43 8.62
CA LYS A 914 41.66 -10.67 9.40
C LYS A 914 41.86 -10.37 10.90
N ILE A 915 40.91 -9.66 11.52
CA ILE A 915 40.86 -9.52 12.98
C ILE A 915 39.97 -10.61 13.58
N HIS A 916 40.38 -11.22 14.70
CA HIS A 916 39.52 -12.13 15.45
C HIS A 916 38.66 -11.37 16.46
N VAL A 917 37.48 -11.89 16.82
CA VAL A 917 36.58 -11.21 17.77
C VAL A 917 37.25 -10.98 19.15
N ASP A 918 38.15 -11.87 19.57
CA ASP A 918 38.96 -11.72 20.80
C ASP A 918 39.90 -10.53 20.80
N GLN A 919 40.37 -10.13 19.63
CA GLN A 919 41.21 -8.94 19.45
C GLN A 919 40.31 -7.70 19.39
N LEU A 920 39.28 -7.74 18.53
CA LEU A 920 38.39 -6.60 18.29
C LEU A 920 37.69 -6.14 19.57
N ILE A 921 37.13 -7.05 20.38
CA ILE A 921 36.42 -6.74 21.63
C ILE A 921 37.23 -5.88 22.62
N ASN A 922 38.57 -5.96 22.57
CA ASN A 922 39.49 -5.22 23.41
C ASN A 922 40.17 -4.03 22.68
N ASP A 923 39.99 -3.91 21.37
CA ASP A 923 40.55 -2.82 20.56
C ASP A 923 39.65 -1.57 20.64
N HIS A 924 39.68 -0.92 21.80
CA HIS A 924 38.91 0.30 22.05
C HIS A 924 39.24 1.41 21.03
N ASN A 925 40.46 1.48 20.52
CA ASN A 925 40.87 2.47 19.52
C ASN A 925 40.24 2.19 18.14
N LEU A 926 40.07 0.92 17.76
CA LEU A 926 39.31 0.53 16.58
C LEU A 926 37.80 0.71 16.77
N HIS A 927 37.25 0.47 17.97
CA HIS A 927 35.86 0.83 18.29
C HIS A 927 35.62 2.34 18.15
N LYS A 928 36.55 3.17 18.65
CA LYS A 928 36.52 4.62 18.49
C LYS A 928 36.54 5.02 17.01
N LYS A 929 37.49 4.48 16.24
CA LYS A 929 37.60 4.71 14.79
C LYS A 929 36.33 4.31 14.01
N LEU A 930 35.59 3.30 14.47
CA LEU A 930 34.34 2.83 13.86
C LEU A 930 33.12 3.67 14.26
N TRP A 931 32.96 3.99 15.54
CA TRP A 931 31.68 4.44 16.11
C TRP A 931 31.72 5.75 16.91
N ASP A 932 32.89 6.33 17.19
CA ASP A 932 33.01 7.66 17.84
C ASP A 932 32.94 8.76 16.78
N LYS A 933 31.77 8.82 16.13
CA LYS A 933 31.47 9.66 14.96
C LYS A 933 30.04 10.15 15.05
N ARG A 934 29.69 11.15 14.23
CA ARG A 934 28.29 11.54 14.05
C ARG A 934 27.62 10.56 13.08
N PHE A 935 26.46 10.04 13.48
CA PHE A 935 25.60 9.19 12.67
C PHE A 935 24.20 9.79 12.53
N LYS A 936 23.42 9.28 11.58
CA LYS A 936 21.96 9.45 11.49
C LYS A 936 21.31 8.09 11.25
N LEU A 937 20.07 7.90 11.69
CA LEU A 937 19.30 6.71 11.34
C LEU A 937 18.56 6.93 10.02
N VAL A 938 18.98 6.23 8.97
CA VAL A 938 18.29 6.24 7.67
C VAL A 938 17.25 5.13 7.67
N LYS A 939 15.98 5.53 7.52
CA LYS A 939 14.80 4.66 7.35
C LYS A 939 14.54 4.51 5.84
N LYS A 940 14.59 3.29 5.30
CA LYS A 940 14.26 2.98 3.89
C LYS A 940 13.08 2.01 3.85
N TYR A 941 11.98 2.38 3.19
CA TYR A 941 10.83 1.48 2.99
C TYR A 941 11.27 0.17 2.33
N ASN A 942 10.73 -0.95 2.81
CA ASN A 942 11.06 -2.30 2.38
C ASN A 942 9.85 -2.93 1.67
N TYR A 943 8.77 -3.19 2.40
CA TYR A 943 7.49 -3.71 1.87
C TYR A 943 6.37 -3.58 2.91
N SER A 944 5.11 -3.68 2.47
CA SER A 944 3.90 -3.69 3.31
C SER A 944 3.42 -5.13 3.57
N VAL A 945 2.94 -5.44 4.79
CA VAL A 945 2.26 -6.72 5.11
C VAL A 945 1.02 -6.53 5.98
N SER A 946 0.07 -7.46 5.85
CA SER A 946 -0.92 -7.78 6.87
C SER A 946 -0.49 -9.07 7.54
N THR A 947 -0.62 -9.18 8.85
CA THR A 947 -0.39 -10.43 9.58
C THR A 947 -1.59 -10.77 10.44
N LEU A 948 -1.91 -12.06 10.53
CA LEU A 948 -3.04 -12.58 11.29
C LEU A 948 -2.54 -13.66 12.23
N TYR A 949 -2.43 -13.33 13.51
CA TYR A 949 -2.15 -14.29 14.57
C TYR A 949 -3.49 -14.82 15.07
N THR A 950 -3.76 -16.10 14.80
CA THR A 950 -4.96 -16.82 15.24
C THR A 950 -4.55 -17.87 16.27
N LYS A 951 -5.24 -17.90 17.42
CA LYS A 951 -5.11 -19.00 18.38
C LYS A 951 -6.48 -19.55 18.76
N LYS A 952 -6.65 -20.83 18.49
CA LYS A 952 -7.80 -21.64 18.85
C LYS A 952 -7.53 -22.29 20.20
N ILE A 953 -8.47 -22.17 21.14
CA ILE A 953 -8.40 -22.70 22.50
C ILE A 953 -9.59 -23.62 22.70
N ILE A 954 -9.33 -24.88 23.00
CA ILE A 954 -10.37 -25.88 23.29
C ILE A 954 -10.41 -26.14 24.79
N PHE A 955 -11.59 -25.98 25.40
CA PHE A 955 -11.84 -26.19 26.81
C PHE A 955 -12.38 -27.60 27.07
N SER A 956 -11.78 -28.26 28.06
CA SER A 956 -12.21 -29.57 28.53
C SER A 956 -13.66 -29.49 29.06
N PRO A 957 -14.51 -30.52 28.86
CA PRO A 957 -15.96 -30.46 29.16
C PRO A 957 -16.35 -30.15 30.62
N ASP A 958 -15.42 -30.26 31.56
CA ASP A 958 -15.56 -29.93 32.98
C ASP A 958 -15.31 -28.44 33.30
N SER A 959 -14.89 -27.64 32.32
CA SER A 959 -14.53 -26.23 32.50
C SER A 959 -15.73 -25.33 32.83
N LYS A 960 -15.64 -24.60 33.95
CA LYS A 960 -16.57 -23.56 34.37
C LYS A 960 -15.93 -22.20 34.19
N LEU A 961 -16.10 -21.63 33.00
CA LEU A 961 -15.64 -20.28 32.66
C LEU A 961 -16.70 -19.25 33.05
N ASN A 962 -16.35 -18.28 33.91
CA ASN A 962 -17.24 -17.17 34.28
C ASN A 962 -16.88 -15.88 33.52
N GLU A 963 -15.58 -15.62 33.35
CA GLU A 963 -15.04 -14.50 32.59
C GLU A 963 -13.66 -14.90 32.01
N ILE A 964 -13.38 -14.48 30.79
CA ILE A 964 -12.05 -14.54 30.17
C ILE A 964 -11.60 -13.11 29.83
N LYS A 965 -10.34 -12.79 30.15
CA LYS A 965 -9.67 -11.56 29.73
C LYS A 965 -8.40 -11.91 28.97
N PHE A 966 -8.21 -11.35 27.78
CA PHE A 966 -6.95 -11.39 27.04
C PHE A 966 -6.36 -9.98 26.97
N TYR A 967 -5.06 -9.86 27.23
CA TYR A 967 -4.29 -8.65 26.99
C TYR A 967 -3.28 -8.85 25.86
N MET A 968 -3.35 -8.00 24.84
CA MET A 968 -2.39 -7.91 23.74
C MET A 968 -1.86 -6.47 23.67
N GLY A 969 -0.57 -6.27 23.41
CA GLY A 969 -0.05 -4.93 23.15
C GLY A 969 -0.66 -4.35 21.87
N ILE A 970 -0.92 -3.04 21.82
CA ILE A 970 -1.19 -2.37 20.54
C ILE A 970 0.16 -2.24 19.82
N PRO A 971 0.26 -2.57 18.52
CA PRO A 971 1.52 -2.49 17.78
C PRO A 971 1.79 -1.01 17.45
N LEU A 972 3.06 -0.62 17.51
CA LEU A 972 3.45 0.80 17.54
C LEU A 972 4.22 1.22 16.29
N ASN A 973 4.13 2.51 15.97
CA ASN A 973 5.01 3.17 15.01
C ASN A 973 6.40 3.34 15.65
N ILE A 974 7.42 2.73 15.05
CA ILE A 974 8.81 2.74 15.51
C ILE A 974 9.76 2.75 14.29
N ASN A 975 11.07 2.96 14.51
CA ASN A 975 12.03 3.20 13.43
C ASN A 975 11.98 2.19 12.26
N ASN A 976 11.68 0.92 12.53
CA ASN A 976 11.63 -0.17 11.55
C ASN A 976 10.21 -0.57 11.08
N GLN A 977 9.14 0.07 11.59
CA GLN A 977 7.76 -0.28 11.21
C GLN A 977 6.76 0.89 11.38
N GLN A 978 5.81 1.02 10.46
CA GLN A 978 4.66 1.93 10.58
C GLN A 978 3.35 1.14 10.46
N VAL A 979 2.54 1.12 11.52
CA VAL A 979 1.26 0.42 11.58
C VAL A 979 0.19 1.24 10.85
N ARG A 980 -0.47 0.62 9.86
CA ARG A 980 -1.63 1.16 9.15
C ARG A 980 -2.94 0.83 9.87
N TYR A 981 -3.05 -0.38 10.40
CA TYR A 981 -4.25 -0.90 11.07
C TYR A 981 -3.88 -2.01 12.05
N SER A 982 -4.64 -2.17 13.12
CA SER A 982 -4.62 -3.40 13.91
C SER A 982 -5.95 -3.61 14.63
N SER A 983 -6.25 -4.86 14.99
CA SER A 983 -7.44 -5.23 15.75
C SER A 983 -7.26 -6.57 16.47
N PHE A 984 -7.97 -6.74 17.60
CA PHE A 984 -7.98 -7.96 18.39
C PHE A 984 -9.44 -8.37 18.67
N THR A 985 -9.82 -9.57 18.24
CA THR A 985 -11.19 -10.08 18.28
C THR A 985 -11.24 -11.52 18.77
N LEU A 986 -12.41 -11.96 19.25
CA LEU A 986 -12.68 -13.29 19.76
C LEU A 986 -13.87 -13.86 19.01
N HIS A 987 -13.71 -15.10 18.56
CA HIS A 987 -14.65 -15.82 17.73
C HIS A 987 -15.09 -17.12 18.40
N ASP A 988 -16.31 -17.56 18.11
CA ASP A 988 -16.84 -18.85 18.53
C ASP A 988 -16.36 -20.00 17.61
N SER A 989 -16.91 -21.20 17.83
CA SER A 989 -16.67 -22.38 16.98
C SER A 989 -17.17 -22.26 15.52
N ASN A 990 -18.02 -21.28 15.22
CA ASN A 990 -18.54 -20.97 13.88
C ASN A 990 -17.78 -19.82 13.20
N ASP A 991 -16.67 -19.37 13.81
CA ASP A 991 -15.88 -18.20 13.42
C ASP A 991 -16.61 -16.84 13.46
N GLN A 992 -17.75 -16.76 14.17
CA GLN A 992 -18.49 -15.53 14.39
C GLN A 992 -17.84 -14.70 15.50
N CYS A 993 -17.66 -13.39 15.27
CA CYS A 993 -17.04 -12.49 16.23
C CYS A 993 -17.97 -12.22 17.44
N ILE A 994 -17.70 -12.86 18.57
CA ILE A 994 -18.49 -12.74 19.81
C ILE A 994 -17.99 -11.66 20.78
N SER A 995 -16.76 -11.17 20.61
CA SER A 995 -16.23 -10.02 21.37
C SER A 995 -15.09 -9.33 20.59
N GLN A 996 -14.97 -8.01 20.81
CA GLN A 996 -13.90 -7.17 20.26
C GLN A 996 -13.16 -6.51 21.42
N ALA A 997 -11.84 -6.31 21.28
CA ALA A 997 -11.05 -5.70 22.32
C ALA A 997 -11.30 -4.19 22.47
N SER A 998 -11.45 -3.74 23.71
CA SER A 998 -11.35 -2.33 24.06
C SER A 998 -9.88 -1.92 24.22
N ILE A 999 -9.60 -0.62 24.17
CA ILE A 999 -8.26 -0.09 24.46
C ILE A 999 -8.16 0.29 25.93
N VAL A 1000 -7.18 -0.28 26.63
CA VAL A 1000 -6.80 0.04 28.01
C VAL A 1000 -5.43 0.68 28.00
N LYS A 1001 -5.34 1.88 28.60
CA LYS A 1001 -4.07 2.61 28.69
C LYS A 1001 -3.16 1.99 29.74
N SER A 1002 -1.89 1.80 29.39
CA SER A 1002 -0.84 1.55 30.39
C SER A 1002 -0.06 2.84 30.68
N LEU A 1003 1.02 2.75 31.45
CA LEU A 1003 1.86 3.91 31.77
C LEU A 1003 2.65 4.45 30.57
N VAL A 1004 2.88 3.63 29.53
CA VAL A 1004 3.74 4.00 28.38
C VAL A 1004 3.16 3.54 27.03
N HIS A 1005 2.62 2.32 26.92
CA HIS A 1005 2.07 1.78 25.66
C HIS A 1005 0.67 1.20 25.86
N ASP A 1006 -0.28 1.58 25.03
CA ASP A 1006 -1.67 1.12 25.16
C ASP A 1006 -1.83 -0.38 24.79
N CYS A 1007 -2.81 -1.03 25.41
CA CYS A 1007 -3.10 -2.45 25.23
C CYS A 1007 -4.53 -2.69 24.78
N TYR A 1008 -4.73 -3.70 23.94
CA TYR A 1008 -6.03 -4.31 23.72
C TYR A 1008 -6.40 -5.18 24.93
N LEU A 1009 -7.52 -4.88 25.59
CA LEU A 1009 -8.22 -5.78 26.52
C LEU A 1009 -9.42 -6.38 25.80
N LEU A 1010 -9.36 -7.67 25.53
CA LEU A 1010 -10.55 -8.43 25.13
C LEU A 1010 -11.15 -9.11 26.35
N ALA A 1011 -12.36 -8.72 26.73
CA ALA A 1011 -13.14 -9.38 27.77
C ALA A 1011 -14.33 -10.14 27.17
N TYR A 1012 -14.64 -11.31 27.71
CA TYR A 1012 -15.84 -12.07 27.35
C TYR A 1012 -16.39 -12.82 28.57
N LYS A 1013 -17.72 -12.86 28.67
CA LYS A 1013 -18.46 -13.52 29.75
C LYS A 1013 -19.48 -14.46 29.08
N PRO A 1014 -19.24 -15.78 29.06
CA PRO A 1014 -20.20 -16.72 28.50
C PRO A 1014 -21.49 -16.72 29.32
N ASN A 1015 -22.62 -16.99 28.67
CA ASN A 1015 -23.89 -17.16 29.39
C ASN A 1015 -23.79 -18.39 30.31
N PRO A 1016 -24.39 -18.38 31.52
CA PRO A 1016 -24.39 -19.53 32.40
C PRO A 1016 -24.93 -20.80 31.72
N GLY A 1017 -24.06 -21.80 31.53
CA GLY A 1017 -24.38 -23.05 30.83
C GLY A 1017 -24.08 -23.08 29.34
N GLN A 1018 -23.77 -21.94 28.70
CA GLN A 1018 -23.28 -21.86 27.32
C GLN A 1018 -21.81 -21.41 27.31
N VAL A 1019 -20.91 -22.30 27.73
CA VAL A 1019 -19.48 -22.15 27.47
C VAL A 1019 -19.20 -22.81 26.13
N ASP A 1020 -18.90 -22.01 25.10
CA ASP A 1020 -18.35 -22.54 23.86
C ASP A 1020 -17.07 -23.32 24.17
N ARG A 1021 -17.07 -24.62 23.83
CA ARG A 1021 -15.90 -25.48 24.05
C ARG A 1021 -14.70 -25.08 23.22
N GLU A 1022 -14.91 -24.28 22.19
CA GLU A 1022 -13.89 -23.78 21.29
C GLU A 1022 -14.04 -22.27 21.16
N LEU A 1023 -13.00 -21.53 21.54
CA LEU A 1023 -12.89 -20.10 21.33
C LEU A 1023 -11.62 -19.80 20.52
N THR A 1024 -11.75 -18.96 19.50
CA THR A 1024 -10.63 -18.58 18.63
C THR A 1024 -10.42 -17.08 18.69
N TRP A 1025 -9.30 -16.61 19.28
CA TRP A 1025 -8.94 -15.20 19.14
C TRP A 1025 -8.13 -14.95 17.87
N LYS A 1026 -8.30 -13.77 17.31
CA LYS A 1026 -7.61 -13.28 16.12
C LYS A 1026 -7.03 -11.90 16.40
N TYR A 1027 -5.75 -11.74 16.14
CA TYR A 1027 -5.03 -10.49 16.24
C TYR A 1027 -4.45 -10.15 14.86
N ARG A 1028 -4.96 -9.08 14.24
CA ARG A 1028 -4.52 -8.59 12.93
C ARG A 1028 -3.65 -7.36 13.08
N VAL A 1029 -2.57 -7.28 12.32
CA VAL A 1029 -1.69 -6.11 12.22
C VAL A 1029 -1.29 -5.86 10.76
N ASP A 1030 -1.64 -4.69 10.23
CA ASP A 1030 -1.25 -4.22 8.91
C ASP A 1030 -0.15 -3.17 9.09
N VAL A 1031 1.01 -3.38 8.48
CA VAL A 1031 2.26 -2.68 8.81
C VAL A 1031 3.21 -2.55 7.63
N ASP A 1032 3.84 -1.38 7.53
CA ASP A 1032 4.85 -1.04 6.54
C ASP A 1032 6.23 -1.19 7.19
N PHE A 1033 7.11 -1.98 6.58
CA PHE A 1033 8.45 -2.17 7.11
C PHE A 1033 9.46 -1.18 6.53
N TYR A 1034 10.43 -0.83 7.38
CA TYR A 1034 11.57 0.00 7.03
C TYR A 1034 12.87 -0.71 7.44
N THR A 1035 13.79 -0.87 6.51
CA THR A 1035 15.19 -1.14 6.83
C THR A 1035 15.75 0.11 7.51
N VAL A 1036 16.42 -0.05 8.65
CA VAL A 1036 17.01 1.05 9.43
C VAL A 1036 18.52 0.86 9.47
N THR A 1037 19.31 1.87 9.12
CA THR A 1037 20.78 1.80 9.20
C THR A 1037 21.34 3.08 9.80
N ALA A 1038 22.33 2.97 10.69
CA ALA A 1038 23.14 4.11 11.10
C ALA A 1038 24.17 4.46 10.01
N GLU A 1039 24.01 5.63 9.39
CA GLU A 1039 24.93 6.15 8.36
C GLU A 1039 25.78 7.29 8.91
N GLU A 1040 27.07 7.34 8.52
CA GLU A 1040 28.02 8.35 8.96
C GLU A 1040 27.70 9.73 8.35
N VAL A 1041 27.54 10.75 9.20
CA VAL A 1041 27.18 12.11 8.80
C VAL A 1041 28.44 12.86 8.35
N THR A 1042 28.70 12.81 7.04
CA THR A 1042 29.87 13.43 6.41
C THR A 1042 29.80 14.96 6.32
N ASN A 1043 28.60 15.55 6.35
CA ASN A 1043 28.41 16.99 6.39
C ASN A 1043 28.29 17.48 7.85
N PRO A 1044 29.27 18.21 8.40
CA PRO A 1044 29.22 18.66 9.80
C PRO A 1044 28.08 19.64 10.10
N ASN A 1045 27.46 20.24 9.07
CA ASN A 1045 26.32 21.15 9.22
C ASN A 1045 24.96 20.46 9.01
N GLU A 1046 24.92 19.17 8.70
CA GLU A 1046 23.67 18.41 8.61
C GLU A 1046 23.03 18.31 10.00
N GLN A 1047 21.76 18.68 10.11
CA GLN A 1047 20.96 18.45 11.30
C GLN A 1047 20.47 17.01 11.27
N ILE A 1048 20.67 16.28 12.37
CA ILE A 1048 20.16 14.92 12.54
C ILE A 1048 18.78 15.05 13.15
N ASP A 1049 17.76 14.57 12.42
CA ASP A 1049 16.42 14.41 12.95
C ASP A 1049 16.34 13.07 13.70
N PHE A 1050 15.75 13.07 14.90
CA PHE A 1050 15.61 11.88 15.74
C PHE A 1050 14.44 12.04 16.72
N ASP A 1051 13.72 10.94 16.95
CA ASP A 1051 12.64 10.86 17.93
C ASP A 1051 13.21 10.98 19.36
N PRO A 1052 12.88 12.02 20.15
CA PRO A 1052 13.40 12.19 21.51
C PRO A 1052 12.68 11.26 22.50
N ILE A 1053 13.44 10.66 23.42
CA ILE A 1053 12.89 9.82 24.50
C ILE A 1053 12.28 10.69 25.62
N SER A 1054 11.12 10.30 26.15
CA SER A 1054 10.49 10.97 27.30
C SER A 1054 11.05 10.49 28.65
N GLU A 1055 10.93 11.29 29.71
CA GLU A 1055 11.36 10.92 31.07
C GLU A 1055 10.69 9.62 31.58
N LYS A 1056 9.45 9.35 31.17
CA LYS A 1056 8.71 8.11 31.50
C LYS A 1056 9.28 6.90 30.79
N GLU A 1057 9.70 7.05 29.54
CA GLU A 1057 10.40 5.99 28.81
C GLU A 1057 11.82 5.78 29.37
N ILE A 1058 12.51 6.83 29.82
CA ILE A 1058 13.80 6.68 30.53
C ILE A 1058 13.61 5.84 31.80
N ASP A 1059 12.63 6.16 32.66
CA ASP A 1059 12.35 5.35 33.87
C ASP A 1059 12.02 3.89 33.53
N LEU A 1060 11.11 3.65 32.58
CA LEU A 1060 10.74 2.28 32.17
C LEU A 1060 11.94 1.52 31.58
N TYR A 1061 12.62 2.11 30.60
CA TYR A 1061 13.70 1.48 29.85
C TYR A 1061 15.03 1.46 30.59
N LEU A 1062 15.09 1.95 31.83
CA LEU A 1062 16.16 1.73 32.82
C LEU A 1062 15.73 0.85 34.00
N ARG A 1063 14.46 0.44 34.11
CA ARG A 1063 13.96 -0.38 35.22
C ARG A 1063 14.45 -1.84 35.11
N PRO A 1064 14.83 -2.53 36.21
CA PRO A 1064 15.00 -3.98 36.21
C PRO A 1064 13.66 -4.70 36.06
N SER A 1065 13.69 -5.93 35.56
CA SER A 1065 12.49 -6.78 35.37
C SER A 1065 12.76 -8.23 35.74
N ASP A 1066 11.72 -9.07 35.82
CA ASP A 1066 11.87 -10.47 36.22
C ASP A 1066 12.77 -11.30 35.27
N LYS A 1067 12.95 -10.86 34.02
CA LYS A 1067 13.91 -11.43 33.05
C LYS A 1067 15.20 -10.62 32.89
N MET A 1068 15.26 -9.40 33.42
CA MET A 1068 16.40 -8.50 33.34
C MET A 1068 16.80 -8.03 34.74
N LYS A 1069 17.26 -8.98 35.56
CA LYS A 1069 17.77 -8.74 36.92
C LYS A 1069 19.24 -8.36 36.84
N PHE A 1070 19.50 -7.05 36.80
CA PHE A 1070 20.84 -6.46 36.79
C PHE A 1070 21.14 -5.66 38.07
N ASP A 1071 20.16 -5.52 38.94
CA ASP A 1071 20.19 -4.85 40.25
C ASP A 1071 20.74 -5.76 41.37
N THR A 1072 21.49 -6.80 41.03
CA THR A 1072 22.03 -7.79 41.97
C THR A 1072 23.56 -7.67 42.11
N PRO A 1073 24.14 -7.91 43.30
CA PRO A 1073 25.60 -7.92 43.47
C PRO A 1073 26.33 -8.93 42.59
N GLU A 1074 25.66 -10.02 42.19
CA GLU A 1074 26.20 -11.00 41.25
C GLU A 1074 26.29 -10.44 39.82
N PHE A 1075 25.33 -9.61 39.41
CA PHE A 1075 25.39 -8.93 38.12
C PHE A 1075 26.42 -7.79 38.11
N GLU A 1076 26.51 -7.03 39.19
CA GLU A 1076 27.59 -6.04 39.41
C GLU A 1076 28.98 -6.68 39.31
N GLN A 1077 29.21 -7.80 40.02
CA GLN A 1077 30.46 -8.56 39.94
C GLN A 1077 30.75 -9.04 38.51
N PHE A 1078 29.75 -9.59 37.81
CA PHE A 1078 29.86 -9.99 36.40
C PHE A 1078 30.27 -8.82 35.49
N ILE A 1079 29.69 -7.62 35.68
CA ILE A 1079 30.02 -6.41 34.93
C ILE A 1079 31.49 -6.01 35.16
N PHE A 1080 31.97 -6.05 36.40
CA PHE A 1080 33.36 -5.74 36.72
C PHE A 1080 34.35 -6.76 36.13
N GLU A 1081 34.14 -8.06 36.36
CA GLU A 1081 35.02 -9.14 35.87
C GLU A 1081 35.16 -9.12 34.34
N ASN A 1082 34.06 -8.88 33.62
CA ASN A 1082 34.03 -8.86 32.16
C ASN A 1082 34.33 -7.47 31.58
N ASN A 1083 34.61 -6.48 32.43
CA ASN A 1083 34.90 -5.09 32.05
C ASN A 1083 33.79 -4.42 31.22
N LEU A 1084 32.52 -4.73 31.53
CA LEU A 1084 31.32 -4.33 30.80
C LEU A 1084 30.73 -2.99 31.31
N TYR A 1085 31.61 -2.03 31.56
CA TYR A 1085 31.28 -0.63 31.88
C TYR A 1085 31.97 0.30 30.84
N PRO A 1086 31.42 1.50 30.54
CA PRO A 1086 32.06 2.47 29.65
C PRO A 1086 33.47 2.85 30.13
N LYS A 1087 34.45 2.81 29.22
CA LYS A 1087 35.86 3.07 29.55
C LYS A 1087 36.30 4.49 29.18
N GLN A 1088 37.40 4.93 29.76
CA GLN A 1088 38.14 6.09 29.27
C GLN A 1088 39.16 5.61 28.21
N PHE A 1089 39.24 6.31 27.08
CA PHE A 1089 40.26 6.07 26.04
C PHE A 1089 41.62 6.66 26.44
N ASP A 1090 42.68 6.27 25.71
CA ASP A 1090 44.06 6.71 25.95
C ASP A 1090 44.26 8.25 25.85
N ASP A 1091 43.35 8.95 25.18
CA ASP A 1091 43.33 10.42 25.07
C ASP A 1091 42.49 11.14 26.14
N GLY A 1092 41.98 10.40 27.14
CA GLY A 1092 41.21 10.93 28.25
C GLY A 1092 39.73 11.19 27.97
N THR A 1093 39.24 10.95 26.76
CA THR A 1093 37.80 11.00 26.45
C THR A 1093 37.09 9.70 26.86
N MET A 1094 35.78 9.76 27.14
CA MET A 1094 34.99 8.58 27.48
C MET A 1094 34.47 7.86 26.23
N GLU A 1095 34.33 6.54 26.34
CA GLU A 1095 33.69 5.68 25.34
C GLU A 1095 32.23 6.10 25.12
N SER A 1096 31.89 6.45 23.88
CA SER A 1096 30.53 6.85 23.52
C SER A 1096 29.54 5.69 23.69
N VAL A 1097 28.26 6.00 23.90
CA VAL A 1097 27.19 4.99 24.05
C VAL A 1097 27.19 3.99 22.89
N LEU A 1098 27.47 4.47 21.67
CA LEU A 1098 27.53 3.64 20.46
C LEU A 1098 28.79 2.74 20.43
N CYS A 1099 29.96 3.25 20.82
CA CYS A 1099 31.17 2.43 21.00
C CYS A 1099 30.98 1.36 22.08
N PHE A 1100 30.40 1.73 23.23
CA PHE A 1100 30.18 0.83 24.35
C PHE A 1100 29.17 -0.26 23.99
N ALA A 1101 28.01 0.10 23.43
CA ALA A 1101 27.01 -0.87 22.98
C ALA A 1101 27.58 -1.82 21.89
N TYR A 1102 28.46 -1.32 21.01
CA TYR A 1102 29.16 -2.16 20.05
C TYR A 1102 30.08 -3.18 20.74
N ARG A 1103 30.88 -2.75 21.72
CA ARG A 1103 31.74 -3.65 22.51
C ARG A 1103 30.93 -4.71 23.26
N VAL A 1104 29.77 -4.35 23.82
CA VAL A 1104 28.82 -5.29 24.44
C VAL A 1104 28.24 -6.26 23.41
N SER A 1105 27.93 -5.81 22.19
CA SER A 1105 27.47 -6.69 21.11
C SER A 1105 28.50 -7.75 20.73
N LEU A 1106 29.80 -7.39 20.69
CA LEU A 1106 30.89 -8.32 20.43
C LEU A 1106 31.15 -9.29 21.59
N PHE A 1107 30.94 -8.85 22.83
CA PHE A 1107 30.97 -9.73 24.00
C PHE A 1107 29.92 -10.84 23.89
N ILE A 1108 28.68 -10.50 23.51
CA ILE A 1108 27.60 -11.48 23.35
C ILE A 1108 27.85 -12.36 22.12
N TYR A 1109 28.26 -11.77 20.99
CA TYR A 1109 28.64 -12.50 19.78
C TYR A 1109 29.75 -13.54 20.04
N LYS A 1110 30.74 -13.21 20.87
CA LYS A 1110 31.79 -14.13 21.28
C LYS A 1110 31.26 -15.22 22.23
N ASN A 1111 30.70 -14.81 23.37
CA ASN A 1111 30.55 -15.71 24.53
C ASN A 1111 29.23 -16.49 24.56
N ILE A 1112 28.19 -16.05 23.85
CA ILE A 1112 26.87 -16.71 23.86
C ILE A 1112 26.59 -17.39 22.52
N GLN A 1113 26.24 -18.67 22.54
CA GLN A 1113 25.83 -19.45 21.37
C GLN A 1113 24.30 -19.52 21.28
N TYR A 1114 23.74 -19.31 20.08
CA TYR A 1114 22.31 -19.46 19.87
C TYR A 1114 21.89 -20.93 19.98
N LYS A 1115 20.98 -21.24 20.90
CA LYS A 1115 20.46 -22.59 21.15
C LYS A 1115 19.06 -22.52 21.75
N ASN A 1116 18.11 -23.12 21.03
CA ASN A 1116 16.72 -23.31 21.45
C ASN A 1116 16.36 -24.80 21.26
N PRO A 1117 15.84 -25.53 22.27
CA PRO A 1117 15.68 -25.11 23.67
C PRO A 1117 17.00 -25.07 24.46
N TYR A 1118 16.99 -24.30 25.55
CA TYR A 1118 18.05 -24.21 26.55
C TYR A 1118 17.52 -24.67 27.93
N SER A 1119 18.40 -24.98 28.87
CA SER A 1119 18.06 -25.71 30.11
C SER A 1119 18.15 -24.87 31.41
N HIS A 1120 18.19 -23.55 31.29
CA HIS A 1120 18.23 -22.59 32.40
C HIS A 1120 17.01 -21.66 32.34
N ASN A 1121 16.82 -20.80 33.35
CA ASN A 1121 15.65 -19.91 33.47
C ASN A 1121 15.66 -18.74 32.45
N GLY A 1122 16.77 -18.52 31.75
CA GLY A 1122 16.99 -17.45 30.78
C GLY A 1122 17.41 -16.10 31.37
N ASP A 1123 17.67 -15.99 32.68
CA ASP A 1123 18.18 -14.74 33.26
C ASP A 1123 19.61 -14.41 32.71
N PRO A 1124 20.08 -13.16 32.80
CA PRO A 1124 21.35 -12.73 32.22
C PRO A 1124 22.57 -13.52 32.73
N ILE A 1125 22.62 -13.83 34.03
CA ILE A 1125 23.73 -14.56 34.65
C ILE A 1125 23.67 -16.04 34.30
N SER A 1126 22.47 -16.64 34.30
CA SER A 1126 22.27 -18.01 33.84
C SER A 1126 22.72 -18.20 32.39
N THR A 1127 22.41 -17.22 31.53
CA THR A 1127 22.76 -17.19 30.10
C THR A 1127 24.27 -17.08 29.91
N PHE A 1128 24.93 -16.17 30.64
CA PHE A 1128 26.38 -16.04 30.60
C PHE A 1128 27.09 -17.31 31.11
N LYS A 1129 26.68 -17.85 32.26
CA LYS A 1129 27.25 -19.08 32.85
C LYS A 1129 27.01 -20.32 31.97
N ALA A 1130 25.90 -20.37 31.23
CA ALA A 1130 25.61 -21.43 30.27
C ALA A 1130 26.40 -21.28 28.96
N GLY A 1131 26.83 -20.07 28.61
CA GLY A 1131 27.44 -19.75 27.31
C GLY A 1131 26.49 -19.93 26.12
N HIS A 1132 25.19 -20.02 26.35
CA HIS A 1132 24.17 -20.21 25.31
C HIS A 1132 22.78 -19.71 25.73
N GLY A 1133 21.88 -19.58 24.75
CA GLY A 1133 20.48 -19.22 24.95
C GLY A 1133 19.76 -18.92 23.64
N ASP A 1134 18.50 -18.49 23.69
CA ASP A 1134 17.73 -18.09 22.51
C ASP A 1134 17.75 -16.56 22.27
N CYS A 1135 16.88 -16.06 21.38
CA CYS A 1135 16.73 -14.64 21.10
C CYS A 1135 16.34 -13.80 22.33
N GLY A 1136 15.58 -14.37 23.27
CA GLY A 1136 15.27 -13.77 24.56
C GLY A 1136 16.52 -13.64 25.42
N CYS A 1137 17.24 -14.76 25.65
CA CYS A 1137 18.47 -14.77 26.44
C CYS A 1137 19.52 -13.78 25.93
N HIS A 1138 19.74 -13.71 24.61
CA HIS A 1138 20.64 -12.74 23.99
C HIS A 1138 20.18 -11.28 24.23
N SER A 1139 18.88 -11.00 24.03
CA SER A 1139 18.32 -9.65 24.16
C SER A 1139 18.23 -9.15 25.60
N TRP A 1140 17.93 -10.04 26.55
CA TRP A 1140 17.89 -9.74 27.98
C TRP A 1140 19.28 -9.47 28.53
N LEU A 1141 20.30 -10.26 28.15
CA LEU A 1141 21.68 -10.01 28.56
C LEU A 1141 22.20 -8.66 28.02
N PHE A 1142 21.99 -8.36 26.73
CA PHE A 1142 22.37 -7.07 26.14
C PHE A 1142 21.69 -5.90 26.85
N GLY A 1143 20.37 -5.97 27.03
CA GLY A 1143 19.60 -4.93 27.70
C GLY A 1143 20.02 -4.73 29.15
N SER A 1144 20.27 -5.81 29.90
CA SER A 1144 20.73 -5.73 31.29
C SER A 1144 22.09 -5.04 31.43
N ILE A 1145 23.05 -5.35 30.54
CA ILE A 1145 24.36 -4.70 30.56
C ILE A 1145 24.24 -3.19 30.30
N LEU A 1146 23.40 -2.78 29.35
CA LEU A 1146 23.20 -1.36 29.03
C LEU A 1146 22.39 -0.61 30.10
N ARG A 1147 21.30 -1.20 30.63
CA ARG A 1147 20.49 -0.58 31.69
C ARG A 1147 21.28 -0.38 32.99
N TYR A 1148 22.11 -1.35 33.38
CA TYR A 1148 23.04 -1.20 34.50
C TYR A 1148 23.96 0.02 34.34
N ASN A 1149 24.39 0.30 33.11
CA ASN A 1149 25.21 1.46 32.77
C ASN A 1149 24.39 2.72 32.41
N ASN A 1150 23.13 2.81 32.87
CA ASN A 1150 22.20 3.93 32.68
C ASN A 1150 21.89 4.30 31.21
N ILE A 1151 21.95 3.31 30.30
CA ILE A 1151 21.58 3.49 28.89
C ILE A 1151 20.18 2.90 28.66
N PRO A 1152 19.17 3.70 28.27
CA PRO A 1152 17.81 3.20 28.03
C PRO A 1152 17.78 2.17 26.90
N VAL A 1153 17.22 0.99 27.17
CA VAL A 1153 17.01 -0.07 26.17
C VAL A 1153 15.59 -0.56 26.22
N ARG A 1154 14.91 -0.63 25.07
CA ARG A 1154 13.63 -1.32 24.92
C ARG A 1154 13.80 -2.66 24.24
N LEU A 1155 13.05 -3.66 24.70
CA LEU A 1155 12.90 -4.94 24.01
C LEU A 1155 11.81 -4.81 22.95
N LEU A 1156 12.01 -5.44 21.79
CA LEU A 1156 11.02 -5.54 20.72
C LEU A 1156 10.57 -6.99 20.64
N TYR A 1157 9.32 -7.24 21.02
CA TYR A 1157 8.70 -8.56 20.94
C TYR A 1157 7.86 -8.66 19.68
N GLY A 1158 8.00 -9.76 18.93
CA GLY A 1158 7.31 -9.88 17.65
C GLY A 1158 7.54 -11.19 16.91
N ARG A 1159 7.09 -11.25 15.66
CA ARG A 1159 7.23 -12.42 14.77
C ARG A 1159 7.80 -11.98 13.42
N GLY A 1160 8.46 -12.91 12.71
CA GLY A 1160 9.00 -12.66 11.38
C GLY A 1160 7.91 -12.29 10.37
N GLY A 1161 8.09 -11.18 9.65
CA GLY A 1161 7.20 -10.71 8.57
C GLY A 1161 7.70 -11.11 7.19
N LEU A 1162 8.55 -12.13 7.08
CA LEU A 1162 9.06 -12.67 5.80
C LEU A 1162 8.15 -13.82 5.33
N LEU A 1163 7.68 -13.74 4.09
CA LEU A 1163 6.83 -14.76 3.49
C LEU A 1163 7.60 -16.06 3.17
N ASP A 1164 8.90 -15.94 2.90
CA ASP A 1164 9.74 -16.99 2.29
C ASP A 1164 10.24 -18.04 3.31
N LYS A 1165 9.79 -17.93 4.57
CA LYS A 1165 10.03 -18.94 5.63
C LYS A 1165 8.71 -19.43 6.24
N PRO A 1166 7.83 -20.08 5.47
CA PRO A 1166 6.58 -20.66 5.97
C PRO A 1166 6.87 -21.81 6.93
N GLY A 1167 7.01 -21.48 8.22
CA GLY A 1167 7.49 -22.39 9.25
C GLY A 1167 8.21 -21.71 10.41
N ASP A 1168 8.71 -20.47 10.22
CA ASP A 1168 9.32 -19.69 11.31
C ASP A 1168 8.24 -19.11 12.25
N LYS A 1169 7.61 -20.02 13.01
CA LYS A 1169 6.64 -19.72 14.06
C LYS A 1169 7.30 -19.32 15.39
N GLN A 1170 8.62 -19.13 15.48
CA GLN A 1170 9.23 -18.67 16.72
C GLN A 1170 8.89 -17.17 16.93
N ILE A 1171 8.61 -16.79 18.18
CA ILE A 1171 8.56 -15.38 18.56
C ILE A 1171 9.98 -14.90 18.77
N HIS A 1172 10.33 -13.84 18.06
CA HIS A 1172 11.65 -13.25 18.08
C HIS A 1172 11.69 -12.07 19.04
N ILE A 1173 12.86 -11.86 19.64
CA ILE A 1173 13.13 -10.76 20.56
C ILE A 1173 14.43 -10.12 20.12
N LYS A 1174 14.43 -8.79 19.99
CA LYS A 1174 15.60 -7.96 19.69
C LYS A 1174 15.57 -6.66 20.51
N ASN A 1175 16.62 -5.83 20.40
CA ASN A 1175 16.77 -4.60 21.18
C ASN A 1175 16.69 -3.33 20.30
N GLN A 1176 16.27 -2.23 20.92
CA GLN A 1176 16.68 -0.88 20.51
C GLN A 1176 17.21 -0.13 21.74
N PHE A 1177 18.40 0.47 21.63
CA PHE A 1177 19.02 1.26 22.68
C PHE A 1177 19.05 2.75 22.28
N TYR A 1178 18.85 3.64 23.23
CA TYR A 1178 18.78 5.07 22.95
C TYR A 1178 20.17 5.72 22.97
N VAL A 1179 20.46 6.54 21.96
CA VAL A 1179 21.65 7.37 21.86
C VAL A 1179 21.22 8.83 21.68
N GLU A 1180 21.64 9.72 22.58
CA GLU A 1180 21.32 11.14 22.48
C GLU A 1180 21.87 11.74 21.19
N GLY A 1181 21.04 12.49 20.46
CA GLY A 1181 21.39 13.03 19.13
C GLY A 1181 21.26 12.06 17.95
N LEU A 1182 20.79 10.83 18.20
CA LEU A 1182 20.64 9.77 17.17
C LEU A 1182 19.33 8.96 17.31
N GLY A 1183 18.75 8.89 18.51
CA GLY A 1183 17.50 8.17 18.79
C GLY A 1183 17.69 6.68 19.10
N PHE A 1184 16.65 5.88 18.86
CA PHE A 1184 16.63 4.43 19.12
C PHE A 1184 17.38 3.62 18.05
N VAL A 1185 18.61 3.23 18.36
CA VAL A 1185 19.51 2.42 17.52
C VAL A 1185 19.16 0.92 17.65
N PRO A 1186 18.97 0.17 16.55
CA PRO A 1186 18.63 -1.25 16.60
C PRO A 1186 19.82 -2.17 16.89
N TYR A 1187 19.56 -3.28 17.57
CA TYR A 1187 20.49 -4.40 17.75
C TYR A 1187 19.74 -5.73 17.79
N ASP A 1188 20.26 -6.75 17.10
CA ASP A 1188 19.72 -8.11 17.09
C ASP A 1188 20.84 -9.14 17.35
N GLY A 1189 21.12 -9.37 18.63
CA GLY A 1189 22.22 -10.25 19.06
C GLY A 1189 22.02 -11.74 18.80
N ALA A 1190 20.82 -12.17 18.38
CA ALA A 1190 20.51 -13.57 18.14
C ALA A 1190 21.20 -14.12 16.87
N PHE A 1191 21.32 -13.28 15.84
CA PHE A 1191 21.91 -13.67 14.56
C PHE A 1191 23.41 -13.38 14.50
N LYS A 1192 24.18 -14.31 13.93
CA LYS A 1192 25.59 -14.10 13.61
C LYS A 1192 25.75 -13.98 12.10
N ASP A 1193 26.43 -12.93 11.65
CA ASP A 1193 26.60 -12.61 10.23
C ASP A 1193 27.87 -13.23 9.61
N GLY A 1194 28.65 -13.96 10.41
CA GLY A 1194 29.95 -14.53 10.01
C GLY A 1194 31.07 -13.50 9.88
N ASN A 1195 30.79 -12.22 10.17
CA ASN A 1195 31.74 -11.13 10.07
C ASN A 1195 32.30 -10.83 11.48
N PRO A 1196 33.63 -10.78 11.70
CA PRO A 1196 34.18 -10.46 13.02
C PRO A 1196 33.74 -9.09 13.54
N TYR A 1197 33.30 -8.17 12.65
CA TYR A 1197 32.77 -6.85 13.02
C TYR A 1197 31.27 -6.82 13.32
N HIS A 1198 30.50 -7.91 13.14
CA HIS A 1198 29.07 -8.04 13.48
C HIS A 1198 28.12 -6.95 12.89
N LYS A 1199 28.56 -6.18 11.89
CA LYS A 1199 27.91 -4.94 11.41
C LYS A 1199 26.49 -5.14 10.84
N LYS A 1200 26.11 -6.36 10.48
CA LYS A 1200 24.80 -6.64 9.85
C LYS A 1200 23.63 -6.62 10.83
N TYR A 1201 23.90 -6.76 12.14
CA TYR A 1201 22.86 -6.83 13.17
C TYR A 1201 23.10 -5.86 14.35
N PHE A 1202 24.09 -4.97 14.22
CA PHE A 1202 24.34 -3.86 15.13
C PHE A 1202 24.20 -2.53 14.40
N ALA A 1203 23.36 -1.64 14.91
CA ALA A 1203 22.97 -0.38 14.26
C ALA A 1203 22.39 -0.55 12.84
N HIS A 1204 21.91 -1.76 12.54
CA HIS A 1204 21.18 -2.13 11.34
C HIS A 1204 19.99 -3.03 11.70
N ASP A 1205 18.81 -2.72 11.15
CA ASP A 1205 17.59 -3.52 11.21
C ASP A 1205 17.15 -3.79 9.78
N ILE A 1206 16.96 -5.05 9.41
CA ILE A 1206 16.55 -5.41 8.05
C ILE A 1206 15.12 -4.95 7.72
N GLY A 1207 14.28 -4.68 8.74
CA GLY A 1207 12.89 -4.28 8.53
C GLY A 1207 12.04 -5.43 8.01
N SER A 1208 11.86 -6.47 8.83
CA SER A 1208 11.12 -7.68 8.44
C SER A 1208 10.52 -8.43 9.64
N HIS A 1209 10.13 -7.71 10.69
CA HIS A 1209 9.69 -8.26 11.97
C HIS A 1209 8.56 -7.38 12.53
N VAL A 1210 7.36 -7.95 12.69
CA VAL A 1210 6.20 -7.23 13.26
C VAL A 1210 6.40 -7.15 14.76
N THR A 1211 6.77 -5.99 15.28
CA THR A 1211 6.84 -5.74 16.72
C THR A 1211 5.43 -5.50 17.25
N THR A 1212 4.93 -6.48 18.01
CA THR A 1212 3.58 -6.51 18.58
C THR A 1212 3.53 -6.00 20.03
N GLY A 1213 4.68 -5.66 20.60
CA GLY A 1213 4.79 -5.02 21.92
C GLY A 1213 6.22 -4.63 22.26
N LEU A 1214 6.36 -3.68 23.20
CA LEU A 1214 7.65 -3.17 23.68
C LEU A 1214 7.84 -3.47 25.17
N ASP A 1215 9.03 -3.95 25.52
CA ASP A 1215 9.44 -4.29 26.90
C ASP A 1215 8.49 -5.29 27.60
N ILE A 1216 8.46 -5.31 28.94
CA ILE A 1216 7.56 -6.15 29.75
C ILE A 1216 6.54 -5.26 30.50
N TYR A 1217 5.26 -5.41 30.18
CA TYR A 1217 4.14 -4.88 30.98
C TYR A 1217 4.10 -5.50 32.38
N THR A 1218 4.58 -4.79 33.40
CA THR A 1218 4.42 -5.19 34.82
C THR A 1218 3.21 -4.56 35.51
N ASP A 1219 2.61 -3.52 34.90
CA ASP A 1219 1.80 -2.54 35.63
C ASP A 1219 0.29 -2.57 35.24
N ILE A 1220 -0.18 -3.59 34.52
CA ILE A 1220 -1.60 -3.76 34.11
C ILE A 1220 -2.43 -4.35 35.27
N GLU A 1221 -3.58 -3.73 35.57
CA GLU A 1221 -4.48 -4.09 36.71
C GLU A 1221 -3.76 -4.24 38.07
N GLY A 1222 -2.58 -3.62 38.25
CA GLY A 1222 -1.76 -3.75 39.46
C GLY A 1222 -1.11 -5.12 39.67
N ARG A 1223 -1.14 -6.01 38.67
CA ARG A 1223 -0.62 -7.39 38.73
C ARG A 1223 0.85 -7.42 38.31
N LYS A 1224 1.75 -7.38 39.30
CA LYS A 1224 3.19 -7.17 39.08
C LYS A 1224 3.95 -8.23 38.27
N ASN A 1225 3.42 -9.45 38.19
CA ASN A 1225 4.13 -10.62 37.67
C ASN A 1225 3.28 -11.36 36.61
N GLU A 1226 3.93 -12.21 35.80
CA GLU A 1226 3.35 -13.19 34.85
C GLU A 1226 2.95 -12.72 33.43
N PHE A 1227 3.19 -11.47 33.03
CA PHE A 1227 3.08 -11.08 31.61
C PHE A 1227 4.32 -11.53 30.81
N SER A 1228 4.15 -12.45 29.86
CA SER A 1228 5.20 -12.81 28.89
C SER A 1228 4.70 -12.61 27.45
N PHE A 1229 5.40 -11.79 26.68
CA PHE A 1229 4.98 -11.33 25.34
C PHE A 1229 5.10 -12.43 24.26
N GLN A 1230 5.49 -13.64 24.67
CA GLN A 1230 5.45 -14.84 23.83
C GLN A 1230 4.01 -15.36 23.61
N ASN A 1231 3.00 -14.76 24.25
CA ASN A 1231 1.58 -14.94 23.98
C ASN A 1231 0.81 -13.68 24.45
N PRO A 1232 -0.44 -13.42 24.02
CA PRO A 1232 -1.29 -12.51 24.78
C PRO A 1232 -1.52 -13.10 26.17
N ALA A 1233 -1.41 -12.28 27.21
CA ALA A 1233 -1.63 -12.72 28.57
C ALA A 1233 -3.13 -12.96 28.78
N TYR A 1234 -3.50 -14.22 29.02
CA TYR A 1234 -4.89 -14.61 29.27
C TYR A 1234 -5.12 -14.88 30.75
N PHE A 1235 -6.23 -14.36 31.26
CA PHE A 1235 -6.71 -14.60 32.62
C PHE A 1235 -8.10 -15.23 32.55
N TYR A 1236 -8.25 -16.37 33.22
CA TYR A 1236 -9.53 -17.04 33.42
C TYR A 1236 -10.06 -16.74 34.82
N ILE A 1237 -11.35 -16.44 34.93
CA ILE A 1237 -12.05 -16.42 36.21
C ILE A 1237 -13.00 -17.62 36.21
N GLY A 1238 -12.67 -18.63 37.00
CA GLY A 1238 -13.39 -19.90 37.11
C GLY A 1238 -12.47 -21.12 37.06
N ASN A 1239 -13.05 -22.32 37.18
CA ASN A 1239 -12.30 -23.57 37.09
C ASN A 1239 -12.18 -23.96 35.61
N VAL A 1240 -11.12 -23.49 34.95
CA VAL A 1240 -10.90 -23.68 33.51
C VAL A 1240 -9.76 -24.66 33.26
N LYS A 1241 -9.98 -25.61 32.35
CA LYS A 1241 -9.03 -26.64 31.95
C LYS A 1241 -8.94 -26.68 30.44
N ILE A 1242 -7.84 -26.18 29.89
CA ILE A 1242 -7.58 -26.22 28.45
C ILE A 1242 -7.28 -27.68 28.07
N GLU A 1243 -7.98 -28.22 27.09
CA GLU A 1243 -7.76 -29.56 26.52
C GLU A 1243 -6.69 -29.51 25.43
N SER A 1244 -6.74 -28.49 24.57
CA SER A 1244 -5.68 -28.19 23.60
C SER A 1244 -5.71 -26.73 23.15
N SER A 1245 -4.62 -26.28 22.52
CA SER A 1245 -4.61 -24.99 21.81
C SER A 1245 -3.77 -25.08 20.53
N GLU A 1246 -4.27 -24.50 19.44
CA GLU A 1246 -3.58 -24.44 18.15
C GLU A 1246 -3.20 -22.99 17.81
N GLU A 1247 -1.96 -22.77 17.36
CA GLU A 1247 -1.44 -21.45 16.94
C GLU A 1247 -1.13 -21.42 15.42
N LYS A 1248 -1.76 -20.46 14.74
CA LYS A 1248 -1.54 -20.15 13.32
C LYS A 1248 -1.15 -18.68 13.18
N TYR A 1249 -0.03 -18.42 12.53
CA TYR A 1249 0.44 -17.06 12.25
C TYR A 1249 0.59 -16.95 10.74
N ASP A 1250 -0.33 -16.21 10.12
CA ASP A 1250 -0.34 -15.98 8.68
C ASP A 1250 0.27 -14.61 8.37
N VAL A 1251 1.01 -14.52 7.27
CA VAL A 1251 1.57 -13.28 6.73
C VAL A 1251 1.07 -13.15 5.29
N PHE A 1252 0.64 -11.94 4.93
CA PHE A 1252 0.08 -11.57 3.63
C PHE A 1252 0.83 -10.33 3.14
N LYS A 1253 1.26 -10.27 1.87
CA LYS A 1253 1.73 -8.99 1.29
C LYS A 1253 0.52 -8.07 1.06
N LEU A 1254 0.68 -6.78 1.31
CA LEU A 1254 -0.28 -5.72 0.94
C LEU A 1254 0.14 -5.00 -0.36
#